data_AF-A0A077W9B5-F1
#
_entry.id   AF-A0A077W9B5-F1
#
_cell.length_a   1.000
_cell.length_b   1.000
_cell.length_c   1.000
_cell.angle_alpha   90.00
_cell.angle_beta   90.00
_cell.angle_gamma   90.00
#
_symmetry.space_group_name_H-M   'P 1'
#
loop_
_entity.id
_entity.type
_entity.pdbx_description
1 polymer ?
#
loop_
_entity_poly.entity_id
_entity_poly.type
_entity_poly.pdbx_seq_one_letter_code
_entity_poly.pdbx_strand_id
1 'polypeptide(L)'
;MLDTTHTRHTPSPLNTTTGPPPSISTSCESPRRPEMTTTPTKRHSSSGGLPTSPEERPPLPRRHRSRSLHLPGFREDLEALIPSLPRKLHHHLEPSPPPPHYPHSRFLNRCPPCIGNVKRTIPTQHHSAPKAIAATSDLRLATASYSIRIWDSMTGDLIHTLTPNPSNQEMTDKVTCLAFAPTRIPHQDGWFLWAGLEDGHLTVIDTHRDNGNNMTGLHAHKTAVRLILRVHNTEIWTVDDSGALRRWPAPHHNNNNTDYTLNGITHDGYHHRVTPQAIAAVVVDDEDNNCYHLVMTSGKTLDVYRFVPWHSSQGRTHVQMPCAVKTMPRGFGLITQMVLLSHYKNNQPHIACAHDTGIISIWCTRTWELVQQVVVSSYSIAAMALSNDRFLWAGYKTGMIYVYDISDPNAWAIVKAWEAHHASVIKLLPNENMLGICYKPCIEQVISVDAHGNVKVWDGRLEAYQKERQVQEQRERFTEYRSTRIMVCSWNINACSPENLNGQDDALLRKWLESMDDPDLIVIGLQEIVDLESKRQTAKSMLFNRKKRDAWDVDPALIEAAIPQYRAWTDYLTSVVQSNFKMPYTLIKSEHLVGLFSLIFVKQDQEKRVNHTTSAVVKTGLKVMRKSIHGNKGAVAIRLTLDDASLCFVNCHLAAGQSRADHRNADAEEILKSAQFDPLVKYMDDSTILDHDHVFFSGDLNYRVDKWTRDNVIEWLSMEDKSMAYKELLDADQLVQQRRRNPLLKLAMFDEAPITFDPTYKYNVGKDTYDSSEKKRVPAWCDRILFYNVPQPMFYRRHEVKASDHRPISAGFELLVKSIRQQDKQQVEHEVESKWNKTVAEIIQEHKARYVADFGQCTINQARERLIKVDWDVERAVCELVGVQAHQK
;
A
#
# COMPACT_ATOMS: atom_id res chain seq x y z
N MET A 1 53.14 14.01 -4.76
CA MET A 1 54.25 13.74 -3.82
C MET A 1 53.67 13.72 -2.43
N LEU A 2 54.06 12.72 -1.60
CA LEU A 2 54.02 12.72 -0.13
C LEU A 2 52.62 12.87 0.55
N ASP A 3 52.27 12.13 1.60
CA ASP A 3 52.92 10.96 2.18
C ASP A 3 51.93 10.07 2.93
N THR A 4 52.27 8.80 3.13
CA THR A 4 51.44 7.81 3.86
C THR A 4 51.95 7.60 5.29
N THR A 5 51.07 7.65 6.29
CA THR A 5 51.35 7.08 7.62
C THR A 5 50.18 6.26 8.18
N HIS A 6 50.46 4.99 8.47
CA HIS A 6 49.60 4.11 9.28
C HIS A 6 50.02 4.20 10.74
N THR A 7 49.06 4.26 11.67
CA THR A 7 49.28 3.95 13.09
C THR A 7 48.39 2.80 13.53
N ARG A 8 49.02 1.71 14.01
CA ARG A 8 48.36 0.62 14.71
C ARG A 8 48.27 0.97 16.19
N HIS A 9 47.12 0.73 16.83
CA HIS A 9 47.04 0.65 18.29
C HIS A 9 46.75 -0.80 18.72
N THR A 10 47.66 -1.34 19.53
CA THR A 10 47.52 -2.61 20.25
C THR A 10 46.84 -2.37 21.61
N PRO A 11 45.96 -3.28 22.08
CA PRO A 11 45.40 -3.20 23.43
C PRO A 11 46.36 -3.79 24.48
N SER A 12 46.30 -3.27 25.71
CA SER A 12 46.98 -3.83 26.89
C SER A 12 45.97 -4.27 27.97
N PRO A 13 46.32 -5.23 28.85
CA PRO A 13 45.34 -6.01 29.61
C PRO A 13 45.19 -5.57 31.07
N LEU A 14 44.13 -6.04 31.73
CA LEU A 14 44.03 -6.12 33.19
C LEU A 14 43.12 -7.30 33.63
N ASN A 15 43.64 -8.15 34.51
CA ASN A 15 42.92 -9.20 35.22
C ASN A 15 42.29 -8.63 36.51
N THR A 16 41.15 -9.17 36.98
CA THR A 16 41.05 -9.97 38.23
C THR A 16 39.62 -10.43 38.60
N THR A 17 39.43 -11.76 38.60
CA THR A 17 38.75 -12.60 39.62
C THR A 17 37.43 -12.24 40.35
N THR A 18 36.57 -13.29 40.41
CA THR A 18 35.70 -13.78 41.52
C THR A 18 34.34 -13.16 41.87
N GLY A 19 33.31 -14.02 41.91
CA GLY A 19 32.21 -13.97 42.89
C GLY A 19 30.78 -13.83 42.34
N PRO A 20 29.89 -14.84 42.52
CA PRO A 20 28.45 -14.71 42.24
C PRO A 20 27.62 -14.44 43.53
N PRO A 21 26.55 -13.64 43.46
CA PRO A 21 25.50 -13.59 44.49
C PRO A 21 24.08 -13.75 43.88
N PRO A 22 22.97 -13.79 44.65
CA PRO A 22 22.38 -15.08 45.01
C PRO A 22 20.86 -15.19 44.76
N SER A 23 20.30 -16.36 45.06
CA SER A 23 18.85 -16.57 45.22
C SER A 23 18.45 -16.59 46.70
N ILE A 24 17.24 -16.12 47.05
CA ILE A 24 16.31 -16.65 48.10
C ILE A 24 15.06 -15.74 48.25
N SER A 25 14.00 -16.35 48.79
CA SER A 25 12.59 -15.98 49.05
C SER A 25 12.33 -14.72 49.93
N THR A 26 11.11 -14.29 50.38
CA THR A 26 9.72 -14.83 50.46
C THR A 26 8.72 -13.71 50.85
N SER A 27 7.39 -13.94 50.73
CA SER A 27 6.27 -13.22 51.43
C SER A 27 6.07 -11.72 51.08
N CYS A 28 4.92 -11.05 51.24
CA CYS A 28 3.54 -11.36 51.69
C CYS A 28 2.56 -10.35 51.04
N GLU A 29 1.21 -10.38 51.10
CA GLU A 29 0.23 -11.30 51.72
C GLU A 29 -1.08 -11.37 50.87
N SER A 30 -2.28 -11.34 51.48
CA SER A 30 -3.61 -11.24 50.86
C SER A 30 -4.56 -10.51 51.83
N PRO A 31 -5.67 -9.91 51.34
CA PRO A 31 -6.93 -9.96 52.10
C PRO A 31 -7.95 -10.91 51.46
N ARG A 32 -8.90 -11.38 52.28
CA ARG A 32 -9.79 -12.51 51.98
C ARG A 32 -11.25 -12.09 51.71
N ARG A 33 -11.91 -12.90 50.87
CA ARG A 33 -13.32 -13.38 51.01
C ARG A 33 -14.48 -12.37 50.81
N PRO A 34 -15.75 -12.85 50.67
CA PRO A 34 -16.22 -14.24 50.74
C PRO A 34 -16.92 -14.82 49.50
N GLU A 35 -17.05 -16.14 49.55
CA GLU A 35 -17.88 -16.99 48.69
C GLU A 35 -19.38 -16.74 48.93
N MET A 36 -20.23 -16.99 47.94
CA MET A 36 -21.52 -17.62 48.22
C MET A 36 -21.91 -18.63 47.13
N THR A 37 -22.25 -19.82 47.59
CA THR A 37 -22.72 -20.96 46.81
C THR A 37 -24.21 -20.84 46.48
N THR A 38 -24.65 -21.44 45.37
CA THR A 38 -25.91 -22.22 45.32
C THR A 38 -25.99 -23.05 44.04
N THR A 39 -26.72 -24.16 44.09
CA THR A 39 -26.86 -25.17 43.02
C THR A 39 -28.33 -25.21 42.51
N PRO A 40 -28.92 -26.29 41.93
CA PRO A 40 -29.46 -26.15 40.57
C PRO A 40 -30.94 -26.57 40.37
N THR A 41 -31.57 -26.10 39.29
CA THR A 41 -32.81 -26.66 38.68
C THR A 41 -32.76 -26.38 37.16
N LYS A 42 -33.04 -27.27 36.18
CA LYS A 42 -33.81 -28.53 36.07
C LYS A 42 -35.33 -28.35 36.00
N ARG A 43 -35.91 -28.12 34.80
CA ARG A 43 -36.76 -29.11 34.06
C ARG A 43 -37.53 -28.55 32.82
N HIS A 44 -37.64 -29.43 31.82
CA HIS A 44 -38.71 -29.65 30.82
C HIS A 44 -39.55 -28.49 30.25
N SER A 45 -39.67 -28.46 28.92
CA SER A 45 -40.81 -29.12 28.25
C SER A 45 -40.52 -29.44 26.77
N SER A 46 -41.20 -30.45 26.25
CA SER A 46 -41.02 -31.03 24.92
C SER A 46 -42.34 -31.08 24.16
N SER A 47 -42.23 -31.22 22.83
CA SER A 47 -43.25 -31.61 21.83
C SER A 47 -44.18 -30.50 21.31
N GLY A 48 -44.62 -30.50 20.05
CA GLY A 48 -44.29 -31.39 18.91
C GLY A 48 -45.28 -31.16 17.75
N GLY A 49 -44.95 -31.58 16.52
CA GLY A 49 -45.95 -31.74 15.44
C GLY A 49 -45.59 -31.15 14.06
N LEU A 50 -45.73 -31.99 13.03
CA LEU A 50 -45.62 -31.72 11.58
C LEU A 50 -47.04 -31.61 10.96
N PRO A 51 -47.24 -31.60 9.63
CA PRO A 51 -46.65 -30.77 8.55
C PRO A 51 -47.74 -30.14 7.62
N THR A 52 -47.36 -29.33 6.63
CA THR A 52 -48.07 -29.22 5.32
C THR A 52 -47.15 -28.61 4.24
N SER A 53 -47.48 -28.83 2.97
CA SER A 53 -46.63 -28.56 1.78
C SER A 53 -47.35 -27.60 0.77
N PRO A 54 -46.98 -27.44 -0.54
CA PRO A 54 -46.63 -26.10 -1.05
C PRO A 54 -47.36 -25.62 -2.33
N GLU A 55 -47.59 -24.30 -2.42
CA GLU A 55 -48.08 -23.56 -3.61
C GLU A 55 -47.56 -22.10 -3.53
N GLU A 56 -47.45 -21.28 -4.59
CA GLU A 56 -47.15 -21.51 -6.03
C GLU A 56 -46.63 -20.15 -6.58
N ARG A 57 -45.96 -20.11 -7.75
CA ARG A 57 -45.49 -18.83 -8.36
C ARG A 57 -46.28 -18.46 -9.62
N PRO A 58 -46.70 -17.20 -9.82
CA PRO A 58 -47.14 -16.71 -11.13
C PRO A 58 -45.94 -16.35 -12.05
N PRO A 59 -46.11 -16.39 -13.39
CA PRO A 59 -45.00 -16.40 -14.34
C PRO A 59 -44.63 -15.03 -14.95
N LEU A 60 -43.40 -14.94 -15.47
CA LEU A 60 -42.92 -13.84 -16.33
C LEU A 60 -43.25 -14.10 -17.82
N PRO A 61 -43.64 -13.09 -18.62
CA PRO A 61 -43.91 -13.26 -20.04
C PRO A 61 -42.63 -13.36 -20.90
N ARG A 62 -42.68 -14.22 -21.91
CA ARG A 62 -41.61 -14.46 -22.90
C ARG A 62 -41.37 -13.23 -23.79
N ARG A 63 -40.11 -12.96 -24.17
CA ARG A 63 -39.77 -12.13 -25.34
C ARG A 63 -39.25 -13.00 -26.49
N HIS A 64 -39.71 -12.69 -27.71
CA HIS A 64 -39.37 -13.40 -28.94
C HIS A 64 -37.95 -13.08 -29.45
N ARG A 65 -37.40 -14.01 -30.24
CA ARG A 65 -36.23 -13.78 -31.10
C ARG A 65 -36.60 -12.99 -32.35
N SER A 66 -35.81 -11.97 -32.69
CA SER A 66 -35.62 -11.47 -34.07
C SER A 66 -34.25 -10.77 -34.11
N ARG A 67 -33.22 -11.44 -34.64
CA ARG A 67 -32.65 -11.22 -35.98
C ARG A 67 -32.01 -9.84 -36.17
N SER A 68 -30.70 -9.85 -36.38
CA SER A 68 -29.90 -8.73 -36.85
C SER A 68 -30.19 -8.43 -38.33
N LEU A 69 -30.12 -7.15 -38.68
CA LEU A 69 -29.84 -6.66 -40.03
C LEU A 69 -28.92 -5.44 -39.88
N HIS A 70 -27.77 -5.47 -40.55
CA HIS A 70 -26.95 -4.27 -40.75
C HIS A 70 -27.52 -3.46 -41.93
N LEU A 71 -27.42 -2.14 -41.85
CA LEU A 71 -26.94 -1.24 -42.92
C LEU A 71 -26.68 0.16 -42.31
N PRO A 72 -25.80 1.00 -42.89
CA PRO A 72 -25.23 2.18 -42.22
C PRO A 72 -25.84 3.51 -42.67
N GLY A 73 -25.58 4.55 -41.85
CA GLY A 73 -25.61 5.95 -42.27
C GLY A 73 -26.98 6.63 -42.19
N PHE A 74 -27.11 7.56 -41.25
CA PHE A 74 -27.30 8.99 -41.55
C PHE A 74 -27.06 9.79 -40.26
N ARG A 75 -26.38 10.95 -40.37
CA ARG A 75 -26.27 11.94 -39.30
C ARG A 75 -27.20 13.11 -39.66
N GLU A 76 -27.50 13.90 -38.62
CA GLU A 76 -28.13 15.22 -38.67
C GLU A 76 -29.66 15.31 -38.90
N ASP A 77 -30.21 16.34 -38.24
CA ASP A 77 -31.52 16.97 -38.36
C ASP A 77 -32.80 16.19 -38.08
N LEU A 78 -33.13 16.09 -36.78
CA LEU A 78 -34.52 15.91 -36.29
C LEU A 78 -34.75 16.44 -34.85
N GLU A 79 -34.17 17.62 -34.52
CA GLU A 79 -34.48 18.37 -33.27
C GLU A 79 -35.57 19.45 -33.44
N ALA A 80 -36.25 19.50 -34.58
CA ALA A 80 -37.41 20.35 -34.80
C ALA A 80 -38.72 19.52 -34.83
N LEU A 81 -39.75 20.00 -34.11
CA LEU A 81 -41.09 19.42 -33.92
C LEU A 81 -41.23 18.24 -32.93
N ILE A 82 -41.20 18.54 -31.62
CA ILE A 82 -42.16 17.94 -30.66
C ILE A 82 -42.76 19.07 -29.79
N PRO A 83 -44.10 19.21 -29.68
CA PRO A 83 -44.74 20.23 -28.86
C PRO A 83 -44.51 20.05 -27.35
N SER A 84 -44.54 21.15 -26.61
CA SER A 84 -44.33 21.21 -25.17
C SER A 84 -45.33 20.37 -24.36
N LEU A 85 -44.84 19.30 -23.71
CA LEU A 85 -45.55 18.61 -22.63
C LEU A 85 -45.31 19.28 -21.25
N PRO A 86 -46.21 19.11 -20.26
CA PRO A 86 -46.12 19.83 -18.99
C PRO A 86 -44.97 19.35 -18.09
N ARG A 87 -44.16 20.28 -17.58
CA ARG A 87 -43.12 20.00 -16.58
C ARG A 87 -43.70 19.52 -15.23
N LYS A 88 -43.81 18.20 -15.02
CA LYS A 88 -43.89 17.59 -13.67
C LYS A 88 -43.09 16.29 -13.59
N LEU A 89 -42.29 16.17 -12.52
CA LEU A 89 -41.40 15.07 -12.16
C LEU A 89 -40.30 14.71 -13.19
N HIS A 90 -39.32 15.61 -13.34
CA HIS A 90 -37.94 15.13 -13.36
C HIS A 90 -37.54 14.80 -11.92
N HIS A 91 -37.33 13.53 -11.61
CA HIS A 91 -36.38 13.21 -10.55
C HIS A 91 -35.03 13.77 -10.99
N HIS A 92 -34.38 14.56 -10.12
CA HIS A 92 -32.98 14.91 -10.31
C HIS A 92 -32.17 13.62 -10.24
N LEU A 93 -31.85 13.05 -11.40
CA LEU A 93 -30.81 12.05 -11.53
C LEU A 93 -29.51 12.75 -11.17
N GLU A 94 -28.96 12.45 -9.98
CA GLU A 94 -27.59 12.82 -9.65
C GLU A 94 -26.68 12.34 -10.79
N PRO A 95 -25.79 13.17 -11.33
CA PRO A 95 -24.87 12.75 -12.37
C PRO A 95 -24.06 11.55 -11.85
N SER A 96 -24.05 10.46 -12.61
CA SER A 96 -23.29 9.26 -12.26
C SER A 96 -21.81 9.64 -12.09
N PRO A 97 -21.13 9.19 -11.03
CA PRO A 97 -19.71 9.52 -10.84
C PRO A 97 -18.88 9.02 -12.03
N PRO A 98 -17.74 9.67 -12.34
CA PRO A 98 -16.83 9.20 -13.38
C PRO A 98 -16.38 7.76 -13.11
N PRO A 99 -15.98 6.98 -14.13
CA PRO A 99 -15.55 5.60 -13.93
C PRO A 99 -14.37 5.50 -12.95
N PRO A 100 -14.24 4.40 -12.18
CA PRO A 100 -13.14 4.21 -11.24
C PRO A 100 -11.80 4.00 -11.96
N HIS A 101 -10.80 4.81 -11.64
CA HIS A 101 -9.41 4.56 -12.01
C HIS A 101 -8.71 3.74 -10.92
N TYR A 102 -7.81 2.84 -11.33
CA TYR A 102 -7.00 2.01 -10.42
C TYR A 102 -5.52 2.33 -10.66
N PRO A 103 -4.73 2.72 -9.64
CA PRO A 103 -3.30 2.97 -9.81
C PRO A 103 -2.54 1.69 -10.16
N HIS A 104 -1.55 1.79 -11.05
CA HIS A 104 -0.73 0.64 -11.43
C HIS A 104 0.51 0.48 -10.53
N SER A 105 0.88 -0.76 -10.20
CA SER A 105 2.01 -1.09 -9.32
C SER A 105 3.32 -1.41 -10.03
N ARG A 106 3.44 -1.11 -11.35
CA ARG A 106 4.60 -1.50 -12.18
C ARG A 106 5.97 -1.05 -11.66
N PHE A 107 6.02 0.06 -10.92
CA PHE A 107 7.25 0.64 -10.37
C PHE A 107 7.20 0.71 -8.83
N LEU A 108 6.41 -0.17 -8.20
CA LEU A 108 6.26 -0.22 -6.76
C LEU A 108 7.55 -0.74 -6.11
N ASN A 109 8.04 0.00 -5.11
CA ASN A 109 9.16 -0.39 -4.26
C ASN A 109 8.72 -0.30 -2.78
N ARG A 110 8.85 -1.38 -1.98
CA ARG A 110 8.41 -1.39 -0.56
C ARG A 110 9.49 -0.93 0.43
N CYS A 111 10.69 -0.57 -0.02
CA CYS A 111 11.66 0.03 0.88
C CYS A 111 11.19 1.42 1.33
N PRO A 112 11.10 1.68 2.66
CA PRO A 112 10.68 2.98 3.18
C PRO A 112 11.60 4.10 2.69
N PRO A 113 11.07 5.28 2.32
CA PRO A 113 11.90 6.46 2.04
C PRO A 113 12.73 6.83 3.27
N CYS A 114 14.01 7.15 3.09
CA CYS A 114 14.93 7.37 4.21
C CYS A 114 15.79 8.62 4.01
N ILE A 115 16.04 9.33 5.12
CA ILE A 115 16.93 10.49 5.16
C ILE A 115 18.19 10.06 5.92
N GLY A 116 19.23 9.66 5.18
CA GLY A 116 20.53 9.26 5.75
C GLY A 116 20.44 8.31 6.96
N ASN A 117 21.09 8.68 8.07
CA ASN A 117 21.15 7.91 9.32
C ASN A 117 20.11 8.33 10.37
N VAL A 118 18.98 8.95 9.97
CA VAL A 118 17.93 9.42 10.90
C VAL A 118 17.36 8.26 11.75
N LYS A 119 17.14 8.54 13.04
CA LYS A 119 16.56 7.61 14.01
C LYS A 119 15.09 7.34 13.67
N ARG A 120 14.79 6.13 13.21
CA ARG A 120 13.54 5.78 12.50
C ARG A 120 12.22 5.94 13.28
N THR A 121 12.24 6.13 14.59
CA THR A 121 11.03 6.25 15.42
C THR A 121 11.26 7.16 16.62
N ILE A 122 10.38 8.14 16.81
CA ILE A 122 10.29 8.99 18.00
C ILE A 122 9.05 8.54 18.81
N PRO A 123 9.21 7.75 19.88
CA PRO A 123 8.11 7.44 20.79
C PRO A 123 7.81 8.69 21.63
N THR A 124 6.70 9.39 21.35
CA THR A 124 6.44 10.70 21.97
C THR A 124 6.11 10.63 23.47
N GLN A 125 5.73 9.44 23.96
CA GLN A 125 5.34 9.15 25.34
C GLN A 125 4.20 10.05 25.87
N HIS A 126 3.33 10.55 24.99
CA HIS A 126 2.06 11.18 25.42
C HIS A 126 1.08 10.11 25.94
N HIS A 127 0.28 10.46 26.95
CA HIS A 127 -0.76 9.56 27.49
C HIS A 127 -1.86 9.18 26.47
N SER A 128 -2.04 9.99 25.44
CA SER A 128 -2.90 9.68 24.29
C SER A 128 -2.19 10.08 23.00
N ALA A 129 -2.46 9.39 21.89
CA ALA A 129 -1.80 9.66 20.62
C ALA A 129 -2.00 11.14 20.19
N PRO A 130 -0.91 11.89 19.94
CA PRO A 130 -0.99 13.32 19.67
C PRO A 130 -1.61 13.55 18.28
N LYS A 131 -2.88 13.99 18.26
CA LYS A 131 -3.53 14.49 17.04
C LYS A 131 -3.08 15.90 16.69
N ALA A 132 -2.62 16.65 17.70
CA ALA A 132 -2.06 17.99 17.55
C ALA A 132 -0.55 17.87 17.30
N ILE A 133 -0.13 18.20 16.07
CA ILE A 133 1.25 18.10 15.61
C ILE A 133 1.53 19.22 14.60
N ALA A 134 2.69 19.85 14.72
CA ALA A 134 3.18 20.87 13.80
C ALA A 134 4.69 20.71 13.59
N ALA A 135 5.18 21.12 12.42
CA ALA A 135 6.60 21.08 12.08
C ALA A 135 7.01 22.41 11.43
N THR A 136 8.29 22.71 11.45
CA THR A 136 8.87 23.98 10.99
C THR A 136 10.06 23.76 10.07
N SER A 137 10.36 24.78 9.27
CA SER A 137 11.51 24.89 8.37
C SER A 137 12.86 24.57 9.04
N ASP A 138 13.00 24.83 10.34
CA ASP A 138 14.26 24.71 11.07
C ASP A 138 14.54 23.31 11.66
N LEU A 139 13.76 22.28 11.29
CA LEU A 139 13.82 20.89 11.77
C LEU A 139 13.21 20.63 13.17
N ARG A 140 12.47 21.58 13.76
CA ARG A 140 11.71 21.29 14.99
C ARG A 140 10.35 20.64 14.66
N LEU A 141 9.95 19.74 15.54
CA LEU A 141 8.66 19.05 15.53
C LEU A 141 7.98 19.29 16.88
N ALA A 142 6.76 19.82 16.88
CA ALA A 142 5.94 19.96 18.08
C ALA A 142 4.83 18.90 18.09
N THR A 143 4.71 18.13 19.17
CA THR A 143 3.62 17.15 19.40
C THR A 143 2.91 17.44 20.72
N ALA A 144 1.58 17.33 20.76
CA ALA A 144 0.83 17.66 21.97
C ALA A 144 -0.34 16.73 22.30
N SER A 145 -0.58 16.61 23.61
CA SER A 145 -1.79 16.07 24.23
C SER A 145 -2.15 16.96 25.43
N TYR A 146 -1.77 16.57 26.66
CA TYR A 146 -1.90 17.42 27.87
C TYR A 146 -0.61 18.21 28.19
N SER A 147 0.47 17.88 27.48
CA SER A 147 1.71 18.67 27.42
C SER A 147 2.06 18.90 25.96
N ILE A 148 2.86 19.93 25.68
CA ILE A 148 3.47 20.17 24.37
C ILE A 148 4.93 19.74 24.48
N ARG A 149 5.41 18.95 23.51
CA ARG A 149 6.78 18.46 23.45
C ARG A 149 7.41 18.85 22.13
N ILE A 150 8.56 19.50 22.17
CA ILE A 150 9.31 19.96 21.00
C ILE A 150 10.52 19.04 20.83
N TRP A 151 10.68 18.50 19.63
CA TRP A 151 11.69 17.51 19.26
C TRP A 151 12.52 18.01 18.08
N ASP A 152 13.76 17.57 17.97
CA ASP A 152 14.52 17.64 16.71
C ASP A 152 14.03 16.52 15.79
N SER A 153 13.62 16.83 14.55
CA SER A 153 13.05 15.85 13.63
C SER A 153 14.09 14.92 12.97
N MET A 154 15.39 15.25 13.07
CA MET A 154 16.50 14.49 12.49
C MET A 154 17.14 13.54 13.51
N THR A 155 17.41 14.02 14.73
CA THR A 155 17.99 13.18 15.79
C THR A 155 16.92 12.42 16.57
N GLY A 156 15.71 12.98 16.66
CA GLY A 156 14.61 12.48 17.49
C GLY A 156 14.77 12.81 18.97
N ASP A 157 15.65 13.75 19.32
CA ASP A 157 15.87 14.18 20.70
C ASP A 157 14.80 15.18 21.16
N LEU A 158 14.45 15.11 22.44
CA LEU A 158 13.51 16.02 23.08
C LEU A 158 14.23 17.32 23.45
N ILE A 159 13.81 18.45 22.87
CA ILE A 159 14.36 19.78 23.15
C ILE A 159 13.65 20.40 24.36
N HIS A 160 12.31 20.43 24.35
CA HIS A 160 11.52 21.04 25.42
C HIS A 160 10.25 20.24 25.74
N THR A 161 9.79 20.30 26.99
CA THR A 161 8.43 19.94 27.40
C THR A 161 7.79 21.15 28.07
N LEU A 162 6.58 21.51 27.65
CA LEU A 162 5.89 22.75 27.99
C LEU A 162 4.45 22.46 28.43
N THR A 163 3.93 23.24 29.38
CA THR A 163 2.54 23.17 29.85
C THR A 163 1.66 24.07 28.98
N PRO A 164 0.53 23.60 28.41
CA PRO A 164 -0.24 24.38 27.42
C PRO A 164 -0.86 25.67 27.94
N ASN A 165 -1.16 25.73 29.24
CA ASN A 165 -1.76 26.85 29.91
C ASN A 165 -1.05 27.09 31.25
N PRO A 166 -0.20 28.13 31.38
CA PRO A 166 0.56 28.38 32.61
C PRO A 166 -0.31 28.87 33.78
N SER A 167 -1.55 29.30 33.53
CA SER A 167 -2.50 29.67 34.59
C SER A 167 -3.28 28.48 35.16
N ASN A 168 -3.33 27.35 34.44
CA ASN A 168 -3.98 26.12 34.89
C ASN A 168 -2.96 25.14 35.49
N GLN A 169 -2.81 25.19 36.82
CA GLN A 169 -1.88 24.32 37.56
C GLN A 169 -2.28 22.83 37.55
N GLU A 170 -3.53 22.49 37.20
CA GLU A 170 -4.02 21.10 37.21
C GLU A 170 -3.75 20.34 35.89
N MET A 171 -3.23 21.02 34.86
CA MET A 171 -2.93 20.44 33.54
C MET A 171 -4.11 19.68 32.88
N THR A 172 -5.33 20.12 33.15
CA THR A 172 -6.56 19.45 32.71
C THR A 172 -6.91 19.70 31.23
N ASP A 173 -6.53 20.86 30.68
CA ASP A 173 -6.88 21.24 29.31
C ASP A 173 -6.05 20.50 28.26
N LYS A 174 -6.74 19.85 27.32
CA LYS A 174 -6.10 19.15 26.21
C LYS A 174 -5.79 20.10 25.05
N VAL A 175 -4.60 19.97 24.47
CA VAL A 175 -4.25 20.59 23.19
C VAL A 175 -4.90 19.80 22.05
N THR A 176 -5.71 20.49 21.28
CA THR A 176 -6.55 19.94 20.21
C THR A 176 -5.96 20.15 18.82
N CYS A 177 -5.17 21.21 18.64
CA CYS A 177 -4.47 21.55 17.40
C CYS A 177 -3.20 22.39 17.67
N LEU A 178 -2.25 22.36 16.73
CA LEU A 178 -1.00 23.12 16.74
C LEU A 178 -0.72 23.69 15.34
N ALA A 179 -0.08 24.85 15.24
CA ALA A 179 0.57 25.34 14.02
C ALA A 179 1.72 26.30 14.35
N PHE A 180 2.78 26.31 13.54
CA PHE A 180 3.79 27.38 13.60
C PHE A 180 3.31 28.60 12.82
N ALA A 181 3.38 29.77 13.45
CA ALA A 181 2.96 31.03 12.86
C ALA A 181 3.91 31.49 11.74
N PRO A 182 3.39 32.11 10.67
CA PRO A 182 4.21 32.91 9.78
C PRO A 182 4.74 34.17 10.50
N THR A 183 5.92 34.61 10.09
CA THR A 183 6.58 35.83 10.56
C THR A 183 6.89 36.75 9.37
N ARG A 184 6.92 38.07 9.60
CA ARG A 184 7.39 39.05 8.59
C ARG A 184 8.90 39.04 8.36
N ILE A 185 9.64 38.31 9.18
CA ILE A 185 11.10 38.18 9.15
C ILE A 185 11.42 36.69 8.94
N PRO A 186 12.01 36.29 7.79
CA PRO A 186 12.12 34.86 7.44
C PRO A 186 12.95 34.01 8.41
N HIS A 187 14.01 34.56 9.03
CA HIS A 187 14.80 33.81 10.02
C HIS A 187 14.02 33.47 11.31
N GLN A 188 12.86 34.10 11.52
CA GLN A 188 11.95 33.85 12.65
C GLN A 188 10.85 32.83 12.33
N ASP A 189 10.78 32.31 11.10
CA ASP A 189 9.86 31.23 10.76
C ASP A 189 10.15 30.03 11.68
N GLY A 190 9.10 29.48 12.30
CA GLY A 190 9.24 28.42 13.30
C GLY A 190 9.47 28.86 14.74
N TRP A 191 9.70 30.15 15.03
CA TRP A 191 9.90 30.60 16.41
C TRP A 191 8.61 30.49 17.23
N PHE A 192 7.47 30.87 16.66
CA PHE A 192 6.22 31.02 17.41
C PHE A 192 5.23 29.88 17.12
N LEU A 193 5.01 29.04 18.12
CA LEU A 193 4.06 27.92 18.07
C LEU A 193 2.71 28.35 18.67
N TRP A 194 1.65 28.26 17.87
CA TRP A 194 0.27 28.44 18.32
C TRP A 194 -0.33 27.09 18.72
N ALA A 195 -1.02 27.07 19.86
CA ALA A 195 -1.74 25.93 20.39
C ALA A 195 -3.20 26.29 20.66
N GLY A 196 -4.11 25.45 20.17
CA GLY A 196 -5.53 25.52 20.49
C GLY A 196 -5.90 24.52 21.58
N LEU A 197 -6.73 24.94 22.53
CA LEU A 197 -7.13 24.16 23.69
C LEU A 197 -8.62 23.74 23.62
N GLU A 198 -8.95 22.69 24.35
CA GLU A 198 -10.31 22.11 24.46
C GLU A 198 -11.34 23.07 25.11
N ASP A 199 -10.88 24.01 25.94
CA ASP A 199 -11.72 25.02 26.58
C ASP A 199 -11.93 26.29 25.74
N GLY A 200 -11.28 26.39 24.58
CA GLY A 200 -11.34 27.55 23.68
C GLY A 200 -10.22 28.58 23.84
N HIS A 201 -9.24 28.36 24.74
CA HIS A 201 -8.03 29.18 24.75
C HIS A 201 -7.16 28.97 23.50
N LEU A 202 -6.49 30.05 23.09
CA LEU A 202 -5.32 30.04 22.23
C LEU A 202 -4.10 30.41 23.07
N THR A 203 -3.03 29.65 22.94
CA THR A 203 -1.72 29.96 23.54
C THR A 203 -0.68 30.12 22.46
N VAL A 204 0.16 31.15 22.55
CA VAL A 204 1.37 31.31 21.73
C VAL A 204 2.61 31.13 22.60
N ILE A 205 3.56 30.39 22.05
CA ILE A 205 4.81 29.98 22.68
C ILE A 205 5.96 30.48 21.81
N ASP A 206 6.84 31.31 22.36
CA ASP A 206 8.17 31.55 21.79
C ASP A 206 9.05 30.33 22.09
N THR A 207 9.34 29.56 21.05
CA THR A 207 10.17 28.35 21.13
C THR A 207 11.66 28.64 20.97
N HIS A 208 12.04 29.87 20.60
CA HIS A 208 13.45 30.25 20.40
C HIS A 208 14.15 30.62 21.73
N ARG A 209 13.40 31.04 22.75
CA ARG A 209 13.93 31.44 24.06
C ARG A 209 13.80 30.35 25.12
N ASP A 210 14.93 29.82 25.59
CA ASP A 210 15.02 28.71 26.56
C ASP A 210 14.38 28.96 27.96
N ASN A 211 14.04 30.20 28.31
CA ASN A 211 13.75 30.61 29.69
C ASN A 211 12.34 30.25 30.23
N GLY A 212 11.56 29.40 29.55
CA GLY A 212 10.32 28.79 30.08
C GLY A 212 9.12 29.73 30.37
N ASN A 213 9.30 31.04 30.36
CA ASN A 213 8.29 32.06 30.73
C ASN A 213 7.66 32.79 29.52
N ASN A 214 7.95 32.37 28.29
CA ASN A 214 7.61 33.10 27.07
C ASN A 214 6.30 32.59 26.42
N MET A 215 5.23 32.52 27.23
CA MET A 215 3.92 32.03 26.81
C MET A 215 2.85 33.11 27.04
N THR A 216 2.03 33.39 26.02
CA THR A 216 0.86 34.27 26.17
C THR A 216 -0.41 33.53 25.75
N GLY A 217 -1.46 33.64 26.57
CA GLY A 217 -2.74 32.98 26.35
C GLY A 217 -3.88 33.99 26.24
N LEU A 218 -4.87 33.68 25.40
CA LEU A 218 -6.10 34.45 25.22
C LEU A 218 -7.29 33.50 25.09
N HIS A 219 -8.37 33.76 25.84
CA HIS A 219 -9.63 33.04 25.70
C HIS A 219 -10.36 33.51 24.43
N ALA A 220 -9.97 32.96 23.29
CA ALA A 220 -10.43 33.41 21.98
C ALA A 220 -11.72 32.70 21.52
N HIS A 221 -11.95 31.45 21.87
CA HIS A 221 -13.11 30.69 21.39
C HIS A 221 -14.02 30.26 22.54
N LYS A 222 -15.30 30.04 22.24
CA LYS A 222 -16.31 29.61 23.24
C LYS A 222 -16.39 28.09 23.40
N THR A 223 -15.71 27.37 22.51
CA THR A 223 -15.67 25.90 22.41
C THR A 223 -14.27 25.51 21.95
N ALA A 224 -13.95 24.21 22.02
CA ALA A 224 -12.64 23.66 21.64
C ALA A 224 -12.15 24.19 20.30
N VAL A 225 -10.93 24.75 20.27
CA VAL A 225 -10.30 25.20 19.01
C VAL A 225 -9.92 23.95 18.21
N ARG A 226 -10.52 23.75 17.04
CA ARG A 226 -10.38 22.50 16.29
C ARG A 226 -9.31 22.56 15.19
N LEU A 227 -9.16 23.73 14.56
CA LEU A 227 -8.24 23.97 13.46
C LEU A 227 -7.48 25.28 13.67
N ILE A 228 -6.18 25.26 13.34
CA ILE A 228 -5.35 26.43 13.11
C ILE A 228 -4.79 26.28 11.70
N LEU A 229 -5.08 27.22 10.82
CA LEU A 229 -4.67 27.22 9.42
C LEU A 229 -3.69 28.37 9.20
N ARG A 230 -2.46 28.07 8.75
CA ARG A 230 -1.57 29.08 8.17
C ARG A 230 -2.09 29.40 6.78
N VAL A 231 -2.45 30.66 6.54
CA VAL A 231 -2.93 31.14 5.24
C VAL A 231 -1.88 32.11 4.74
N HIS A 232 -1.11 31.67 3.75
CA HIS A 232 0.05 32.40 3.23
C HIS A 232 1.10 32.70 4.33
N ASN A 233 2.02 33.63 4.07
CA ASN A 233 2.95 34.17 5.07
C ASN A 233 2.37 35.42 5.79
N THR A 234 1.05 35.59 5.77
CA THR A 234 0.37 36.84 6.16
C THR A 234 -0.80 36.67 7.14
N GLU A 235 -1.44 35.49 7.23
CA GLU A 235 -2.61 35.27 8.08
C GLU A 235 -2.55 33.91 8.81
N ILE A 236 -3.12 33.85 10.01
CA ILE A 236 -3.47 32.60 10.73
C ILE A 236 -4.97 32.62 10.94
N TRP A 237 -5.68 31.54 10.61
CA TRP A 237 -7.12 31.41 10.86
C TRP A 237 -7.38 30.32 11.89
N THR A 238 -8.18 30.61 12.90
CA THR A 238 -8.56 29.65 13.95
C THR A 238 -10.06 29.36 13.88
N VAL A 239 -10.44 28.08 14.02
CA VAL A 239 -11.84 27.63 13.95
C VAL A 239 -12.14 26.72 15.13
N ASP A 240 -13.26 26.97 15.82
CA ASP A 240 -13.75 26.11 16.90
C ASP A 240 -14.85 25.11 16.47
N ASP A 241 -15.17 24.16 17.35
CA ASP A 241 -16.19 23.13 17.10
C ASP A 241 -17.58 23.70 16.78
N SER A 242 -17.90 24.92 17.23
CA SER A 242 -19.17 25.61 16.93
C SER A 242 -19.24 26.20 15.50
N GLY A 243 -18.11 26.14 14.78
CA GLY A 243 -17.90 26.74 13.46
C GLY A 243 -17.56 28.23 13.53
N ALA A 244 -17.15 28.78 14.66
CA ALA A 244 -16.74 30.18 14.75
C ALA A 244 -15.28 30.33 14.26
N LEU A 245 -15.09 31.12 13.22
CA LEU A 245 -13.78 31.42 12.62
C LEU A 245 -13.29 32.80 13.05
N ARG A 246 -12.00 32.92 13.36
CA ARG A 246 -11.30 34.20 13.58
C ARG A 246 -10.05 34.27 12.71
N ARG A 247 -9.81 35.41 12.07
CA ARG A 247 -8.59 35.66 11.30
C ARG A 247 -7.64 36.54 12.10
N TRP A 248 -6.37 36.16 12.14
CA TRP A 248 -5.30 36.84 12.86
C TRP A 248 -4.23 37.25 11.85
N PRO A 249 -3.78 38.52 11.83
CA PRO A 249 -2.69 38.92 10.94
C PRO A 249 -1.36 38.38 11.47
N ALA A 250 -0.43 38.05 10.56
CA ALA A 250 0.97 37.84 10.91
C ALA A 250 1.51 39.13 11.57
N PRO A 251 2.10 39.05 12.78
CA PRO A 251 2.35 40.23 13.58
C PRO A 251 3.26 41.26 12.93
N HIS A 252 3.02 42.51 13.32
CA HIS A 252 3.84 43.66 12.95
C HIS A 252 4.89 43.93 14.02
N HIS A 253 6.14 44.10 13.58
CA HIS A 253 7.28 44.42 14.43
C HIS A 253 7.28 45.91 14.82
N ASN A 254 6.36 46.32 15.70
CA ASN A 254 6.34 47.69 16.23
C ASN A 254 7.41 47.86 17.33
N ASN A 255 8.51 48.53 16.97
CA ASN A 255 9.55 49.12 17.82
C ASN A 255 10.12 48.26 18.97
N ASN A 256 11.35 47.76 18.75
CA ASN A 256 12.31 47.25 19.74
C ASN A 256 11.88 46.10 20.67
N ASN A 257 10.61 45.67 20.66
CA ASN A 257 10.15 44.58 21.50
C ASN A 257 10.09 43.28 20.69
N THR A 258 10.93 42.31 21.05
CA THR A 258 11.03 40.99 20.41
C THR A 258 9.91 40.02 20.83
N ASP A 259 8.95 40.48 21.63
CA ASP A 259 7.90 39.67 22.25
C ASP A 259 6.65 39.54 21.35
N TYR A 260 6.47 38.36 20.77
CA TYR A 260 5.23 37.97 20.10
C TYR A 260 4.16 37.66 21.16
N THR A 261 3.19 38.55 21.34
CA THR A 261 2.11 38.38 22.33
C THR A 261 0.73 38.42 21.68
N LEU A 262 -0.16 37.51 22.08
CA LEU A 262 -1.57 37.54 21.63
C LEU A 262 -2.27 38.86 22.02
N ASN A 263 -1.85 39.48 23.13
CA ASN A 263 -2.38 40.78 23.58
C ASN A 263 -2.03 41.94 22.65
N GLY A 264 -0.98 41.81 21.82
CA GLY A 264 -0.61 42.78 20.78
C GLY A 264 -1.24 42.52 19.41
N ILE A 265 -1.93 41.38 19.22
CA ILE A 265 -2.47 40.94 17.92
C ILE A 265 -3.99 40.81 18.03
N THR A 266 -4.71 41.83 17.55
CA THR A 266 -6.16 41.74 17.41
C THR A 266 -6.54 40.93 16.18
N HIS A 267 -7.45 39.98 16.35
CA HIS A 267 -8.15 39.37 15.22
C HIS A 267 -9.04 40.41 14.52
N ASP A 268 -9.56 40.05 13.35
CA ASP A 268 -10.39 40.89 12.45
C ASP A 268 -11.59 41.65 13.07
N GLY A 269 -12.03 41.30 14.28
CA GLY A 269 -13.23 41.85 14.92
C GLY A 269 -14.56 41.30 14.41
N TYR A 270 -14.57 40.33 13.46
CA TYR A 270 -15.78 39.79 12.86
C TYR A 270 -16.15 38.41 13.43
N HIS A 271 -17.44 38.06 13.37
CA HIS A 271 -17.97 36.80 13.89
C HIS A 271 -18.23 35.78 12.76
N HIS A 272 -17.19 35.48 11.98
CA HIS A 272 -17.30 34.55 10.86
C HIS A 272 -17.86 33.19 11.31
N ARG A 273 -18.82 32.65 10.54
CA ARG A 273 -19.38 31.32 10.78
C ARG A 273 -19.19 30.41 9.57
N VAL A 274 -18.58 29.27 9.81
CA VAL A 274 -18.21 28.24 8.84
C VAL A 274 -18.68 26.86 9.32
N THR A 275 -18.28 25.78 8.64
CA THR A 275 -18.73 24.41 8.94
C THR A 275 -18.41 24.00 10.38
N PRO A 276 -19.43 23.71 11.23
CA PRO A 276 -19.21 23.22 12.58
C PRO A 276 -18.65 21.79 12.56
N GLN A 277 -17.87 21.43 13.58
CA GLN A 277 -17.25 20.09 13.73
C GLN A 277 -16.45 19.63 12.50
N ALA A 278 -15.83 20.57 11.76
CA ALA A 278 -15.10 20.25 10.55
C ALA A 278 -13.94 19.25 10.80
N ILE A 279 -13.87 18.22 9.96
CA ILE A 279 -12.87 17.14 10.05
C ILE A 279 -11.55 17.57 9.39
N ALA A 280 -11.66 18.24 8.24
CA ALA A 280 -10.55 18.78 7.47
C ALA A 280 -10.96 20.12 6.83
N ALA A 281 -9.96 20.94 6.52
CA ALA A 281 -10.13 22.17 5.76
C ALA A 281 -8.90 22.39 4.85
N VAL A 282 -9.12 23.04 3.71
CA VAL A 282 -8.11 23.46 2.73
C VAL A 282 -8.43 24.88 2.31
N VAL A 283 -7.43 25.73 2.17
CA VAL A 283 -7.58 27.05 1.55
C VAL A 283 -7.04 26.96 0.12
N VAL A 284 -7.77 27.56 -0.82
CA VAL A 284 -7.44 27.59 -2.24
C VAL A 284 -7.45 29.03 -2.72
N ASP A 285 -6.40 29.44 -3.40
CA ASP A 285 -6.33 30.77 -4.01
C ASP A 285 -7.10 30.84 -5.32
N ASP A 286 -7.80 31.95 -5.49
CA ASP A 286 -8.43 32.38 -6.73
C ASP A 286 -7.81 33.73 -7.11
N GLU A 287 -6.64 33.65 -7.76
CA GLU A 287 -5.87 34.80 -8.25
C GLU A 287 -6.69 35.65 -9.23
N ASP A 288 -7.47 35.00 -10.11
CA ASP A 288 -8.32 35.63 -11.12
C ASP A 288 -9.33 36.61 -10.47
N ASN A 289 -9.81 36.29 -9.26
CA ASN A 289 -10.78 37.09 -8.51
C ASN A 289 -10.22 37.75 -7.23
N ASN A 290 -8.90 37.69 -7.00
CA ASN A 290 -8.20 38.19 -5.81
C ASN A 290 -8.87 37.79 -4.49
N CYS A 291 -9.17 36.49 -4.33
CA CYS A 291 -9.88 35.97 -3.17
C CYS A 291 -9.44 34.55 -2.79
N TYR A 292 -9.81 34.13 -1.58
CA TYR A 292 -9.51 32.82 -1.03
C TYR A 292 -10.80 31.99 -0.90
N HIS A 293 -10.73 30.72 -1.26
CA HIS A 293 -11.79 29.75 -1.01
C HIS A 293 -11.38 28.79 0.12
N LEU A 294 -12.03 28.92 1.27
CA LEU A 294 -11.94 27.95 2.36
C LEU A 294 -12.92 26.82 2.09
N VAL A 295 -12.38 25.63 1.83
CA VAL A 295 -13.17 24.41 1.64
C VAL A 295 -13.08 23.58 2.91
N MET A 296 -14.23 23.26 3.48
CA MET A 296 -14.35 22.49 4.72
C MET A 296 -15.21 21.25 4.52
N THR A 297 -15.03 20.25 5.37
CA THR A 297 -15.88 19.05 5.35
C THR A 297 -16.34 18.62 6.74
N SER A 298 -17.63 18.31 6.83
CA SER A 298 -18.28 17.60 7.94
C SER A 298 -18.23 16.06 7.79
N GLY A 299 -17.57 15.56 6.74
CA GLY A 299 -17.43 14.14 6.39
C GLY A 299 -18.31 13.67 5.23
N LYS A 300 -19.41 14.35 4.90
CA LYS A 300 -20.24 14.04 3.71
C LYS A 300 -20.49 15.21 2.75
N THR A 301 -20.08 16.41 3.12
CA THR A 301 -20.18 17.61 2.28
C THR A 301 -18.80 18.23 2.05
N LEU A 302 -18.68 18.97 0.95
CA LEU A 302 -17.68 20.01 0.75
C LEU A 302 -18.41 21.34 0.80
N ASP A 303 -18.14 22.12 1.83
CA ASP A 303 -18.71 23.44 2.06
C ASP A 303 -17.64 24.47 1.71
N VAL A 304 -17.91 25.35 0.74
CA VAL A 304 -16.96 26.32 0.20
C VAL A 304 -17.36 27.72 0.69
N TYR A 305 -16.42 28.44 1.30
CA TYR A 305 -16.60 29.80 1.78
C TYR A 305 -15.61 30.74 1.08
N ARG A 306 -16.10 31.88 0.58
CA ARG A 306 -15.25 32.90 -0.07
C ARG A 306 -14.83 33.96 0.94
N PHE A 307 -13.53 34.22 1.01
CA PHE A 307 -12.89 35.27 1.80
C PHE A 307 -12.04 36.15 0.88
N VAL A 308 -11.67 37.34 1.32
CA VAL A 308 -10.78 38.26 0.60
C VAL A 308 -9.55 38.60 1.46
N PRO A 309 -8.38 38.88 0.85
CA PRO A 309 -7.14 39.15 1.59
C PRO A 309 -7.31 40.24 2.64
N TRP A 310 -6.68 40.08 3.81
CA TRP A 310 -6.77 41.01 4.94
C TRP A 310 -6.49 42.47 4.55
N HIS A 311 -5.51 42.67 3.67
CA HIS A 311 -5.07 44.00 3.21
C HIS A 311 -5.99 44.64 2.15
N SER A 312 -7.02 43.93 1.67
CA SER A 312 -7.97 44.49 0.71
C SER A 312 -8.97 45.46 1.37
N SER A 313 -9.39 46.49 0.64
CA SER A 313 -10.42 47.44 1.13
C SER A 313 -11.78 46.80 1.40
N GLN A 314 -12.04 45.63 0.81
CA GLN A 314 -13.22 44.79 1.05
C GLN A 314 -12.98 43.68 2.08
N GLY A 315 -11.79 43.57 2.68
CA GLY A 315 -11.35 42.53 3.63
C GLY A 315 -12.20 42.34 4.90
N ARG A 316 -13.23 43.20 5.05
CA ARG A 316 -14.09 43.43 6.22
C ARG A 316 -15.52 42.91 6.05
N THR A 317 -15.78 42.06 5.05
CA THR A 317 -17.10 41.44 4.83
C THR A 317 -17.35 40.25 5.74
N HIS A 318 -18.43 40.32 6.51
CA HIS A 318 -18.85 39.24 7.41
C HIS A 318 -19.35 38.00 6.63
N VAL A 319 -18.75 36.82 6.87
CA VAL A 319 -19.12 35.55 6.21
C VAL A 319 -19.91 34.66 7.19
N GLN A 320 -21.07 34.15 6.79
CA GLN A 320 -21.90 33.22 7.60
C GLN A 320 -22.39 31.98 6.85
N MET A 321 -22.34 31.98 5.52
CA MET A 321 -22.93 30.95 4.67
C MET A 321 -21.93 30.55 3.57
N PRO A 322 -21.88 29.27 3.17
CA PRO A 322 -21.04 28.82 2.07
C PRO A 322 -21.57 29.36 0.73
N CYS A 323 -20.67 29.69 -0.20
CA CYS A 323 -20.99 30.05 -1.58
C CYS A 323 -21.28 28.81 -2.46
N ALA A 324 -20.78 27.63 -2.06
CA ALA A 324 -21.16 26.36 -2.66
C ALA A 324 -21.18 25.24 -1.61
N VAL A 325 -22.11 24.29 -1.76
CA VAL A 325 -22.16 23.04 -0.97
C VAL A 325 -22.28 21.88 -1.95
N LYS A 326 -21.42 20.87 -1.81
CA LYS A 326 -21.43 19.66 -2.65
C LYS A 326 -21.51 18.42 -1.76
N THR A 327 -22.51 17.58 -1.98
CA THR A 327 -22.68 16.31 -1.25
C THR A 327 -21.92 15.19 -1.95
N MET A 328 -21.31 14.28 -1.19
CA MET A 328 -20.66 13.10 -1.75
C MET A 328 -21.67 12.17 -2.47
N PRO A 329 -21.39 11.70 -3.70
CA PRO A 329 -22.27 10.76 -4.39
C PRO A 329 -22.44 9.43 -3.65
N ARG A 330 -23.48 8.68 -4.01
CA ARG A 330 -23.71 7.33 -3.46
C ARG A 330 -22.52 6.40 -3.78
N GLY A 331 -22.07 5.67 -2.76
CA GLY A 331 -20.91 4.77 -2.85
C GLY A 331 -19.60 5.34 -2.31
N PHE A 332 -19.51 6.67 -2.15
CA PHE A 332 -18.37 7.31 -1.48
C PHE A 332 -18.51 7.21 0.05
N GLY A 333 -17.38 6.95 0.71
CA GLY A 333 -17.26 6.92 2.17
C GLY A 333 -17.25 8.32 2.79
N LEU A 334 -17.08 8.37 4.12
CA LEU A 334 -16.82 9.63 4.81
C LEU A 334 -15.46 10.20 4.38
N ILE A 335 -15.40 11.51 4.12
CA ILE A 335 -14.13 12.20 3.90
C ILE A 335 -13.35 12.20 5.21
N THR A 336 -12.12 11.66 5.19
CA THR A 336 -11.22 11.59 6.34
C THR A 336 -10.14 12.66 6.31
N GLN A 337 -9.73 13.11 5.12
CA GLN A 337 -8.74 14.17 4.93
C GLN A 337 -8.90 14.82 3.55
N MET A 338 -8.51 16.09 3.44
CA MET A 338 -8.42 16.82 2.18
C MET A 338 -7.01 17.37 1.96
N VAL A 339 -6.60 17.47 0.70
CA VAL A 339 -5.30 18.03 0.28
C VAL A 339 -5.48 18.82 -1.02
N LEU A 340 -4.82 19.98 -1.12
CA LEU A 340 -4.73 20.76 -2.36
C LEU A 340 -3.72 20.11 -3.30
N LEU A 341 -4.10 19.92 -4.55
CA LEU A 341 -3.21 19.57 -5.66
C LEU A 341 -2.98 20.84 -6.47
N SER A 342 -1.89 21.55 -6.22
CA SER A 342 -1.57 22.85 -6.85
C SER A 342 -1.54 22.76 -8.38
N HIS A 343 -0.93 21.68 -8.88
CA HIS A 343 -0.66 21.45 -10.30
C HIS A 343 -1.10 20.03 -10.69
N TYR A 344 -2.34 19.87 -11.17
CA TYR A 344 -2.88 18.56 -11.57
C TYR A 344 -3.37 18.58 -13.04
N LYS A 345 -4.66 18.34 -13.31
CA LYS A 345 -5.20 18.38 -14.69
C LYS A 345 -5.06 19.78 -15.28
N ASN A 346 -4.51 19.86 -16.49
CA ASN A 346 -4.27 21.10 -17.24
C ASN A 346 -3.43 22.14 -16.47
N ASN A 347 -2.56 21.70 -15.55
CA ASN A 347 -1.80 22.56 -14.64
C ASN A 347 -2.69 23.51 -13.81
N GLN A 348 -3.88 23.06 -13.42
CA GLN A 348 -4.83 23.80 -12.59
C GLN A 348 -4.97 23.20 -11.20
N PRO A 349 -5.31 24.01 -10.18
CA PRO A 349 -5.55 23.53 -8.82
C PRO A 349 -6.79 22.63 -8.74
N HIS A 350 -6.68 21.56 -7.95
CA HIS A 350 -7.74 20.59 -7.66
C HIS A 350 -7.70 20.19 -6.18
N ILE A 351 -8.81 19.71 -5.61
CA ILE A 351 -8.80 19.14 -4.25
C ILE A 351 -8.92 17.62 -4.35
N ALA A 352 -8.01 16.92 -3.67
CA ALA A 352 -8.14 15.50 -3.39
C ALA A 352 -8.82 15.29 -2.03
N CYS A 353 -9.90 14.52 -1.99
CA CYS A 353 -10.58 14.11 -0.77
C CYS A 353 -10.39 12.59 -0.57
N ALA A 354 -9.77 12.20 0.53
CA ALA A 354 -9.61 10.81 0.93
C ALA A 354 -10.86 10.29 1.63
N HIS A 355 -11.32 9.09 1.29
CA HIS A 355 -12.49 8.47 1.89
C HIS A 355 -12.14 7.26 2.77
N ASP A 356 -12.96 7.05 3.81
CA ASP A 356 -12.85 5.89 4.70
C ASP A 356 -13.14 4.53 4.01
N THR A 357 -13.57 4.55 2.75
CA THR A 357 -13.77 3.37 1.88
C THR A 357 -12.56 2.98 1.02
N GLY A 358 -11.44 3.72 1.06
CA GLY A 358 -10.27 3.45 0.19
C GLY A 358 -10.33 4.10 -1.19
N ILE A 359 -11.25 5.06 -1.37
CA ILE A 359 -11.42 5.87 -2.58
C ILE A 359 -10.80 7.25 -2.34
N ILE A 360 -10.23 7.86 -3.37
CA ILE A 360 -9.88 9.29 -3.43
C ILE A 360 -10.75 9.94 -4.52
N SER A 361 -11.48 11.00 -4.16
CA SER A 361 -12.23 11.81 -5.12
C SER A 361 -11.47 13.10 -5.45
N ILE A 362 -11.47 13.50 -6.72
CA ILE A 362 -10.78 14.71 -7.19
C ILE A 362 -11.82 15.74 -7.66
N TRP A 363 -11.73 16.95 -7.12
CA TRP A 363 -12.67 18.04 -7.36
C TRP A 363 -11.98 19.23 -8.03
N CYS A 364 -12.60 19.81 -9.05
CA CYS A 364 -12.10 21.05 -9.68
C CYS A 364 -12.38 22.24 -8.76
N THR A 365 -11.40 23.10 -8.49
CA THR A 365 -11.59 24.28 -7.63
C THR A 365 -12.31 25.43 -8.32
N ARG A 366 -12.35 25.45 -9.66
CA ARG A 366 -13.09 26.48 -10.43
C ARG A 366 -14.60 26.19 -10.48
N THR A 367 -15.02 24.93 -10.63
CA THR A 367 -16.45 24.54 -10.78
C THR A 367 -17.04 23.83 -9.56
N TRP A 368 -16.18 23.37 -8.64
CA TRP A 368 -16.55 22.53 -7.50
C TRP A 368 -17.24 21.22 -7.93
N GLU A 369 -16.84 20.65 -9.06
CA GLU A 369 -17.38 19.39 -9.60
C GLU A 369 -16.39 18.23 -9.46
N LEU A 370 -16.94 17.02 -9.29
CA LEU A 370 -16.20 15.78 -9.22
C LEU A 370 -15.68 15.39 -10.62
N VAL A 371 -14.37 15.52 -10.83
CA VAL A 371 -13.73 15.25 -12.14
C VAL A 371 -13.11 13.86 -12.24
N GLN A 372 -12.90 13.17 -11.12
CA GLN A 372 -12.30 11.83 -11.10
C GLN A 372 -12.57 11.11 -9.77
N GLN A 373 -12.65 9.78 -9.82
CA GLN A 373 -12.47 8.93 -8.64
C GLN A 373 -11.38 7.89 -8.88
N VAL A 374 -10.53 7.68 -7.87
CA VAL A 374 -9.43 6.73 -7.89
C VAL A 374 -9.63 5.75 -6.74
N VAL A 375 -9.75 4.45 -7.05
CA VAL A 375 -9.87 3.39 -6.05
C VAL A 375 -8.46 2.91 -5.73
N VAL A 376 -7.90 3.44 -4.63
CA VAL A 376 -6.48 3.28 -4.29
C VAL A 376 -6.20 2.10 -3.35
N SER A 377 -7.23 1.61 -2.65
CA SER A 377 -7.14 0.49 -1.72
C SER A 377 -8.52 -0.09 -1.38
N SER A 378 -8.56 -1.29 -0.82
CA SER A 378 -9.71 -1.81 -0.07
C SER A 378 -9.69 -1.38 1.41
N TYR A 379 -8.60 -0.77 1.87
CA TYR A 379 -8.44 -0.30 3.24
C TYR A 379 -8.84 1.16 3.41
N SER A 380 -9.38 1.47 4.58
CA SER A 380 -9.78 2.80 4.99
C SER A 380 -8.58 3.77 5.07
N ILE A 381 -8.61 4.85 4.29
CA ILE A 381 -7.61 5.93 4.33
C ILE A 381 -7.89 6.77 5.57
N ALA A 382 -6.88 6.93 6.43
CA ALA A 382 -6.98 7.65 7.69
C ALA A 382 -6.21 8.97 7.71
N ALA A 383 -5.20 9.11 6.84
CA ALA A 383 -4.45 10.34 6.65
C ALA A 383 -3.99 10.48 5.18
N MET A 384 -3.81 11.73 4.74
CA MET A 384 -3.32 12.05 3.39
C MET A 384 -2.48 13.33 3.42
N ALA A 385 -1.43 13.39 2.60
CA ALA A 385 -0.55 14.53 2.38
C ALA A 385 -0.05 14.54 0.93
N LEU A 386 0.34 15.70 0.41
CA LEU A 386 1.10 15.84 -0.84
C LEU A 386 2.56 16.16 -0.49
N SER A 387 3.50 15.82 -1.36
CA SER A 387 4.87 16.34 -1.34
C SER A 387 5.37 16.60 -2.76
N ASN A 388 6.26 17.58 -2.92
CA ASN A 388 6.85 18.01 -4.19
C ASN A 388 5.83 18.23 -5.34
N ASP A 389 4.61 18.72 -5.03
CA ASP A 389 3.43 18.84 -5.92
C ASP A 389 3.04 17.58 -6.72
N ARG A 390 3.61 16.41 -6.39
CA ARG A 390 3.66 15.23 -7.28
C ARG A 390 3.37 13.92 -6.59
N PHE A 391 3.76 13.78 -5.33
CA PHE A 391 3.68 12.52 -4.60
C PHE A 391 2.58 12.60 -3.57
N LEU A 392 1.47 11.90 -3.81
CA LEU A 392 0.35 11.84 -2.89
C LEU A 392 0.56 10.67 -1.92
N TRP A 393 0.71 10.97 -0.64
CA TRP A 393 0.92 10.00 0.43
C TRP A 393 -0.42 9.65 1.08
N ALA A 394 -0.76 8.36 1.16
CA ALA A 394 -1.95 7.87 1.86
C ALA A 394 -1.55 6.96 3.03
N GLY A 395 -1.97 7.33 4.24
CA GLY A 395 -1.81 6.55 5.46
C GLY A 395 -3.08 5.79 5.80
N TYR A 396 -2.97 4.50 6.07
CA TYR A 396 -4.10 3.60 6.25
C TYR A 396 -4.35 3.21 7.71
N LYS A 397 -5.60 2.80 8.03
CA LYS A 397 -5.94 2.21 9.34
C LYS A 397 -5.16 0.93 9.68
N THR A 398 -4.53 0.31 8.69
CA THR A 398 -3.64 -0.86 8.83
C THR A 398 -2.23 -0.52 9.29
N GLY A 399 -1.82 0.77 9.30
CA GLY A 399 -0.45 1.19 9.58
C GLY A 399 0.47 1.24 8.35
N MET A 400 -0.04 0.84 7.18
CA MET A 400 0.64 1.03 5.90
C MET A 400 0.66 2.51 5.49
N ILE A 401 1.72 2.92 4.78
CA ILE A 401 1.75 4.16 3.97
C ILE A 401 2.03 3.76 2.52
N TYR A 402 1.21 4.27 1.60
CA TYR A 402 1.44 4.15 0.16
C TYR A 402 1.69 5.54 -0.41
N VAL A 403 2.51 5.65 -1.46
CA VAL A 403 2.77 6.90 -2.18
C VAL A 403 2.46 6.70 -3.65
N TYR A 404 1.67 7.62 -4.20
CA TYR A 404 1.22 7.64 -5.58
C TYR A 404 1.93 8.79 -6.31
N ASP A 405 2.56 8.50 -7.45
CA ASP A 405 2.97 9.53 -8.41
C ASP A 405 1.74 9.92 -9.22
N ILE A 406 1.33 11.19 -9.08
CA ILE A 406 0.13 11.75 -9.71
C ILE A 406 0.45 12.65 -10.92
N SER A 407 1.70 12.63 -11.42
CA SER A 407 2.14 13.42 -12.60
C SER A 407 1.34 13.16 -13.87
N ASP A 408 0.83 11.93 -14.06
CA ASP A 408 -0.18 11.66 -15.09
C ASP A 408 -1.56 11.52 -14.42
N PRO A 409 -2.46 12.51 -14.57
CA PRO A 409 -3.80 12.46 -14.01
C PRO A 409 -4.67 11.29 -14.49
N ASN A 410 -4.32 10.61 -15.58
CA ASN A 410 -5.07 9.50 -16.12
C ASN A 410 -4.51 8.13 -15.68
N ALA A 411 -3.19 8.06 -15.43
CA ALA A 411 -2.45 6.84 -15.10
C ALA A 411 -1.60 7.02 -13.82
N TRP A 412 -2.25 7.02 -12.65
CA TRP A 412 -1.56 7.06 -11.36
C TRP A 412 -0.68 5.82 -11.16
N ALA A 413 0.52 6.03 -10.63
CA ALA A 413 1.45 4.95 -10.32
C ALA A 413 1.63 4.79 -8.80
N ILE A 414 1.54 3.57 -8.26
CA ILE A 414 2.00 3.30 -6.90
C ILE A 414 3.52 3.17 -6.95
N VAL A 415 4.24 4.12 -6.34
CA VAL A 415 5.71 4.16 -6.37
C VAL A 415 6.34 3.63 -5.09
N LYS A 416 5.65 3.79 -3.95
CA LYS A 416 6.07 3.21 -2.66
C LYS A 416 4.88 2.62 -1.90
N ALA A 417 5.08 1.51 -1.17
CA ALA A 417 4.08 0.96 -0.25
C ALA A 417 4.74 0.10 0.84
N TRP A 418 4.74 0.53 2.10
CA TRP A 418 5.42 -0.18 3.20
C TRP A 418 4.61 -0.14 4.50
N GLU A 419 4.94 -1.06 5.42
CA GLU A 419 4.43 -1.01 6.79
C GLU A 419 5.20 0.08 7.54
N ALA A 420 4.63 1.29 7.55
CA ALA A 420 5.20 2.43 8.25
C ALA A 420 5.08 2.28 9.76
N HIS A 421 3.93 1.79 10.23
CA HIS A 421 3.58 1.63 11.63
C HIS A 421 2.82 0.31 11.85
N HIS A 422 2.85 -0.22 13.07
CA HIS A 422 2.06 -1.41 13.46
C HIS A 422 0.62 -1.07 13.89
N ALA A 423 0.21 0.19 13.75
CA ALA A 423 -1.11 0.70 14.10
C ALA A 423 -1.54 1.81 13.12
N SER A 424 -2.85 2.10 13.09
CA SER A 424 -3.46 3.11 12.20
C SER A 424 -2.64 4.40 12.11
N VAL A 425 -2.27 4.81 10.90
CA VAL A 425 -1.67 6.13 10.63
C VAL A 425 -2.76 7.18 10.84
N ILE A 426 -2.64 8.02 11.86
CA ILE A 426 -3.67 9.02 12.24
C ILE A 426 -3.40 10.41 11.67
N LYS A 427 -2.15 10.69 11.25
CA LYS A 427 -1.76 11.95 10.64
C LYS A 427 -0.57 11.74 9.71
N LEU A 428 -0.61 12.45 8.58
CA LEU A 428 0.52 12.76 7.73
C LEU A 428 0.66 14.29 7.72
N LEU A 429 1.90 14.77 7.80
CA LEU A 429 2.24 16.19 7.80
C LEU A 429 3.47 16.37 6.88
N PRO A 430 3.31 16.97 5.69
CA PRO A 430 4.45 17.38 4.90
C PRO A 430 5.08 18.62 5.54
N ASN A 431 6.41 18.73 5.49
CA ASN A 431 7.15 19.87 6.00
C ASN A 431 7.79 20.61 4.81
N GLU A 432 6.96 21.37 4.11
CA GLU A 432 7.28 22.01 2.83
C GLU A 432 8.18 23.26 3.00
N ASN A 433 8.19 23.87 4.19
CA ASN A 433 8.97 25.08 4.46
C ASN A 433 10.50 24.83 4.62
N MET A 434 10.99 23.59 4.52
CA MET A 434 12.39 23.25 4.82
C MET A 434 13.41 23.65 3.74
N LEU A 435 12.99 24.41 2.72
CA LEU A 435 13.68 24.50 1.45
C LEU A 435 14.47 25.82 1.33
N GLY A 436 15.46 25.98 2.23
CA GLY A 436 16.56 26.94 2.07
C GLY A 436 16.25 28.42 2.39
N ILE A 437 15.19 28.70 3.14
CA ILE A 437 14.90 30.05 3.69
C ILE A 437 16.01 30.49 4.66
N CYS A 438 16.51 29.55 5.45
CA CYS A 438 17.66 29.71 6.35
C CYS A 438 18.83 28.86 5.82
N TYR A 439 20.07 29.15 6.26
CA TYR A 439 21.35 28.51 5.85
C TYR A 439 21.50 27.00 6.18
N LYS A 440 20.41 26.27 6.39
CA LYS A 440 20.36 24.82 6.67
C LYS A 440 20.16 24.01 5.37
N PRO A 441 20.58 22.73 5.33
CA PRO A 441 20.39 21.88 4.17
C PRO A 441 18.90 21.66 3.81
N CYS A 442 18.62 21.68 2.50
CA CYS A 442 17.29 21.55 1.91
C CYS A 442 16.77 20.10 1.95
N ILE A 443 16.15 19.70 3.06
CA ILE A 443 15.60 18.35 3.27
C ILE A 443 14.07 18.44 3.29
N GLU A 444 13.41 17.84 2.32
CA GLU A 444 11.94 17.76 2.32
C GLU A 444 11.49 16.56 3.16
N GLN A 445 10.66 16.79 4.18
CA GLN A 445 10.22 15.74 5.10
C GLN A 445 8.71 15.48 4.98
N VAL A 446 8.30 14.20 5.04
CA VAL A 446 6.93 13.83 5.40
C VAL A 446 6.96 13.14 6.75
N ILE A 447 6.13 13.61 7.68
CA ILE A 447 6.07 13.12 9.05
C ILE A 447 4.78 12.32 9.22
N SER A 448 4.87 11.11 9.79
CA SER A 448 3.71 10.26 10.07
C SER A 448 3.56 9.95 11.55
N VAL A 449 2.31 9.86 12.01
CA VAL A 449 1.94 9.57 13.39
C VAL A 449 0.98 8.39 13.42
N ASP A 450 1.19 7.43 14.34
CA ASP A 450 0.24 6.34 14.58
C ASP A 450 -0.66 6.55 15.81
N ALA A 451 -1.69 5.70 15.92
CA ALA A 451 -2.62 5.64 17.04
C ALA A 451 -1.99 5.22 18.40
N HIS A 452 -0.70 4.93 18.46
CA HIS A 452 0.06 4.72 19.69
C HIS A 452 0.99 5.91 20.03
N GLY A 453 1.01 6.95 19.18
CA GLY A 453 1.83 8.14 19.37
C GLY A 453 3.30 7.96 19.04
N ASN A 454 3.66 6.97 18.23
CA ASN A 454 4.98 6.95 17.60
C ASN A 454 4.96 7.88 16.39
N VAL A 455 6.01 8.69 16.26
CA VAL A 455 6.24 9.54 15.09
C VAL A 455 7.40 8.98 14.27
N LYS A 456 7.31 9.08 12.95
CA LYS A 456 8.38 8.76 12.01
C LYS A 456 8.54 9.87 10.98
N VAL A 457 9.75 10.01 10.45
CA VAL A 457 10.13 11.04 9.48
C VAL A 457 10.69 10.35 8.24
N TRP A 458 10.17 10.73 7.07
CA TRP A 458 10.47 10.13 5.78
C TRP A 458 10.99 11.19 4.82
N ASP A 459 11.81 10.78 3.85
CA ASP A 459 12.18 11.61 2.71
C ASP A 459 10.93 11.90 1.87
N GLY A 460 10.48 13.16 1.89
CA GLY A 460 9.32 13.65 1.15
C GLY A 460 9.59 13.83 -0.35
N ARG A 461 10.84 14.07 -0.73
CA ARG A 461 11.26 14.24 -2.13
C ARG A 461 11.40 12.91 -2.87
N LEU A 462 11.55 11.81 -2.13
CA LEU A 462 11.83 10.47 -2.66
C LEU A 462 13.11 10.47 -3.53
N GLU A 463 14.15 11.17 -3.10
CA GLU A 463 15.37 11.43 -3.87
C GLU A 463 16.00 10.13 -4.38
N ALA A 464 16.18 9.13 -3.51
CA ALA A 464 16.77 7.85 -3.88
C ALA A 464 15.96 7.15 -5.00
N TYR A 465 14.63 7.19 -4.92
CA TYR A 465 13.73 6.65 -5.93
C TYR A 465 13.80 7.43 -7.26
N GLN A 466 13.85 8.77 -7.20
CA GLN A 466 13.94 9.59 -8.42
C GLN A 466 15.28 9.40 -9.14
N LYS A 467 16.39 9.26 -8.40
CA LYS A 467 17.71 8.92 -8.97
C LYS A 467 17.74 7.51 -9.55
N GLU A 468 17.24 6.51 -8.82
CA GLU A 468 17.08 5.13 -9.32
C GLU A 468 16.28 5.09 -10.63
N ARG A 469 15.18 5.86 -10.73
CA ARG A 469 14.38 5.93 -11.96
C ARG A 469 15.15 6.52 -13.14
N GLN A 470 15.92 7.60 -12.94
CA GLN A 470 16.74 8.22 -13.99
C GLN A 470 17.92 7.35 -14.44
N VAL A 471 18.49 6.54 -13.54
CA VAL A 471 19.47 5.50 -13.91
C VAL A 471 18.78 4.41 -14.75
N GLN A 472 17.60 3.96 -14.34
CA GLN A 472 16.87 2.89 -15.02
C GLN A 472 16.29 3.29 -16.38
N GLU A 473 16.00 4.57 -16.59
CA GLU A 473 15.70 5.16 -17.92
C GLU A 473 16.89 5.04 -18.89
N GLN A 474 18.12 4.95 -18.38
CA GLN A 474 19.36 4.81 -19.15
C GLN A 474 19.93 3.39 -19.17
N ARG A 475 19.14 2.39 -18.75
CA ARG A 475 19.57 0.99 -18.61
C ARG A 475 20.27 0.40 -19.84
N GLU A 476 19.89 0.83 -21.04
CA GLU A 476 20.47 0.36 -22.31
C GLU A 476 21.97 0.67 -22.43
N ARG A 477 22.49 1.65 -21.67
CA ARG A 477 23.93 1.96 -21.62
C ARG A 477 24.75 0.94 -20.84
N PHE A 478 24.14 0.22 -19.89
CA PHE A 478 24.84 -0.67 -18.95
C PHE A 478 24.26 -2.08 -18.84
N THR A 479 23.18 -2.40 -19.57
CA THR A 479 22.48 -3.68 -19.51
C THR A 479 22.63 -4.44 -20.82
N GLU A 480 23.14 -5.66 -20.74
CA GLU A 480 23.11 -6.64 -21.82
C GLU A 480 21.99 -7.64 -21.59
N TYR A 481 21.49 -8.26 -22.66
CA TYR A 481 20.39 -9.22 -22.59
C TYR A 481 20.77 -10.53 -23.30
N ARG A 482 20.50 -11.66 -22.65
CA ARG A 482 20.69 -13.01 -23.23
C ARG A 482 19.37 -13.77 -23.21
N SER A 483 19.06 -14.45 -24.32
CA SER A 483 17.97 -15.42 -24.34
C SER A 483 18.25 -16.58 -23.37
N THR A 484 17.23 -16.92 -22.58
CA THR A 484 17.22 -18.03 -21.62
C THR A 484 15.92 -18.80 -21.78
N ARG A 485 16.04 -20.14 -21.83
CA ARG A 485 14.93 -21.07 -21.96
C ARG A 485 14.55 -21.69 -20.63
N ILE A 486 13.28 -21.58 -20.24
CA ILE A 486 12.76 -22.10 -18.97
C ILE A 486 11.55 -22.98 -19.21
N MET A 487 11.61 -24.23 -18.75
CA MET A 487 10.48 -25.16 -18.75
C MET A 487 9.88 -25.23 -17.34
N VAL A 488 8.60 -24.89 -17.21
CA VAL A 488 7.83 -24.99 -15.96
C VAL A 488 6.84 -26.14 -16.09
N CYS A 489 6.94 -27.11 -15.19
CA CYS A 489 6.15 -28.34 -15.15
C CYS A 489 5.36 -28.42 -13.84
N SER A 490 4.09 -28.82 -13.90
CA SER A 490 3.26 -29.00 -12.71
C SER A 490 2.38 -30.25 -12.75
N TRP A 491 2.24 -30.96 -11.62
CA TRP A 491 1.39 -32.14 -11.52
C TRP A 491 0.96 -32.45 -10.08
N ASN A 492 -0.37 -32.52 -9.84
CA ASN A 492 -0.90 -33.14 -8.64
C ASN A 492 -0.85 -34.67 -8.80
N ILE A 493 -0.03 -35.35 -7.99
CA ILE A 493 0.29 -36.76 -8.17
C ILE A 493 -0.63 -37.71 -7.40
N ASN A 494 -1.56 -37.18 -6.58
CA ASN A 494 -2.52 -37.96 -5.78
C ASN A 494 -1.84 -39.14 -5.04
N ALA A 495 -0.75 -38.84 -4.33
CA ALA A 495 0.08 -39.76 -3.54
C ALA A 495 0.75 -40.92 -4.29
N CYS A 496 0.84 -40.87 -5.62
CA CYS A 496 1.60 -41.81 -6.43
C CYS A 496 3.10 -41.79 -6.07
N SER A 497 3.74 -42.96 -5.99
CA SER A 497 5.21 -43.09 -5.97
C SER A 497 5.76 -43.45 -7.35
N PRO A 498 7.06 -43.22 -7.64
CA PRO A 498 7.66 -43.66 -8.90
C PRO A 498 7.56 -45.17 -9.14
N GLU A 499 7.56 -45.96 -8.05
CA GLU A 499 7.40 -47.43 -8.09
C GLU A 499 5.99 -47.86 -8.53
N ASN A 500 4.99 -46.96 -8.49
CA ASN A 500 3.63 -47.24 -8.94
C ASN A 500 3.44 -46.94 -10.44
N LEU A 501 4.42 -46.33 -11.11
CA LEU A 501 4.36 -46.05 -12.54
C LEU A 501 4.51 -47.36 -13.33
N ASN A 502 3.50 -47.68 -14.15
CA ASN A 502 3.66 -48.72 -15.17
C ASN A 502 4.52 -48.19 -16.34
N GLY A 503 5.01 -49.08 -17.20
CA GLY A 503 5.91 -48.69 -18.30
C GLY A 503 5.31 -47.71 -19.32
N GLN A 504 3.97 -47.61 -19.43
CA GLN A 504 3.33 -46.60 -20.27
C GLN A 504 3.33 -45.22 -19.59
N ASP A 505 3.03 -45.17 -18.29
CA ASP A 505 3.07 -43.93 -17.51
C ASP A 505 4.50 -43.40 -17.33
N ASP A 506 5.51 -44.26 -17.15
CA ASP A 506 6.94 -43.86 -17.15
C ASP A 506 7.33 -43.23 -18.49
N ALA A 507 6.99 -43.85 -19.62
CA ALA A 507 7.28 -43.30 -20.96
C ALA A 507 6.56 -41.95 -21.20
N LEU A 508 5.32 -41.80 -20.72
CA LEU A 508 4.57 -40.54 -20.83
C LEU A 508 5.13 -39.45 -19.90
N LEU A 509 5.64 -39.83 -18.72
CA LEU A 509 6.28 -38.91 -17.78
C LEU A 509 7.63 -38.42 -18.33
N ARG A 510 8.43 -39.31 -18.91
CA ARG A 510 9.65 -38.93 -19.65
C ARG A 510 9.33 -37.91 -20.73
N LYS A 511 8.30 -38.15 -21.54
CA LYS A 511 7.84 -37.21 -22.58
C LYS A 511 7.33 -35.87 -22.04
N TRP A 512 6.73 -35.83 -20.84
CA TRP A 512 6.36 -34.58 -20.17
C TRP A 512 7.60 -33.77 -19.79
N LEU A 513 8.64 -34.41 -19.29
CA LEU A 513 9.93 -33.77 -18.96
C LEU A 513 10.86 -33.59 -20.16
N GLU A 514 10.47 -34.07 -21.34
CA GLU A 514 11.09 -33.78 -22.65
C GLU A 514 10.26 -32.73 -23.41
N SER A 515 9.37 -32.00 -22.74
CA SER A 515 8.39 -31.14 -23.43
C SER A 515 8.96 -29.83 -23.98
N MET A 516 10.25 -29.55 -23.79
CA MET A 516 10.96 -28.40 -24.36
C MET A 516 12.36 -28.81 -24.84
N ASP A 517 12.76 -28.32 -26.00
CA ASP A 517 14.11 -28.55 -26.53
C ASP A 517 15.16 -27.65 -25.86
N ASP A 518 16.14 -28.27 -25.23
CA ASP A 518 17.32 -27.65 -24.62
C ASP A 518 17.03 -26.47 -23.66
N PRO A 519 16.27 -26.69 -22.57
CA PRO A 519 16.01 -25.66 -21.55
C PRO A 519 17.26 -25.33 -20.72
N ASP A 520 17.49 -24.05 -20.42
CA ASP A 520 18.53 -23.64 -19.47
C ASP A 520 18.12 -23.98 -18.01
N LEU A 521 16.82 -23.90 -17.71
CA LEU A 521 16.22 -24.24 -16.41
C LEU A 521 14.99 -25.14 -16.57
N ILE A 522 14.89 -26.17 -15.73
CA ILE A 522 13.72 -27.05 -15.61
C ILE A 522 13.17 -26.96 -14.19
N VAL A 523 11.93 -26.53 -14.06
CA VAL A 523 11.24 -26.32 -12.78
C VAL A 523 10.07 -27.30 -12.69
N ILE A 524 10.07 -28.16 -11.67
CA ILE A 524 9.06 -29.19 -11.46
C ILE A 524 8.35 -28.94 -10.14
N GLY A 525 7.04 -28.67 -10.18
CA GLY A 525 6.18 -28.53 -9.01
C GLY A 525 5.20 -29.69 -8.88
N LEU A 526 5.36 -30.52 -7.86
CA LEU A 526 4.44 -31.60 -7.52
C LEU A 526 3.50 -31.18 -6.37
N GLN A 527 2.27 -31.70 -6.39
CA GLN A 527 1.30 -31.59 -5.31
C GLN A 527 0.79 -32.98 -4.88
N GLU A 528 0.34 -33.10 -3.64
CA GLU A 528 -0.11 -34.35 -3.00
C GLU A 528 0.93 -35.49 -3.02
N ILE A 529 2.19 -35.21 -2.66
CA ILE A 529 3.24 -36.23 -2.46
C ILE A 529 2.87 -37.33 -1.43
N VAL A 530 1.94 -37.07 -0.52
CA VAL A 530 1.48 -38.03 0.49
C VAL A 530 -0.05 -38.02 0.59
N ASP A 531 -0.65 -39.20 0.71
CA ASP A 531 -2.07 -39.34 1.07
C ASP A 531 -2.28 -38.95 2.53
N LEU A 532 -3.09 -37.91 2.71
CA LEU A 532 -3.46 -37.33 4.00
C LEU A 532 -4.91 -37.66 4.39
N GLU A 533 -5.73 -38.22 3.50
CA GLU A 533 -7.10 -38.64 3.84
C GLU A 533 -7.10 -39.99 4.58
N SER A 534 -6.30 -40.98 4.13
CA SER A 534 -6.20 -42.28 4.81
C SER A 534 -5.56 -42.17 6.20
N LYS A 535 -4.38 -41.54 6.32
CA LYS A 535 -3.64 -41.40 7.58
C LYS A 535 -4.41 -40.64 8.66
N ARG A 536 -5.36 -39.77 8.28
CA ARG A 536 -6.25 -39.06 9.20
C ARG A 536 -7.31 -39.96 9.85
N GLN A 537 -7.66 -41.07 9.22
CA GLN A 537 -8.50 -42.10 9.86
C GLN A 537 -7.69 -42.89 10.89
N THR A 538 -6.43 -43.22 10.57
CA THR A 538 -5.50 -43.91 11.49
C THR A 538 -5.17 -43.07 12.72
N ALA A 539 -4.85 -41.77 12.55
CA ALA A 539 -4.52 -40.88 13.65
C ALA A 539 -5.68 -40.69 14.65
N LYS A 540 -6.94 -40.85 14.21
CA LYS A 540 -8.12 -40.77 15.10
C LYS A 540 -8.17 -41.90 16.14
N SER A 541 -7.56 -43.07 15.90
CA SER A 541 -7.55 -44.16 16.89
C SER A 541 -6.51 -43.95 18.01
N MET A 542 -5.58 -42.99 17.85
CA MET A 542 -4.49 -42.72 18.81
C MET A 542 -4.73 -41.47 19.69
N LEU A 543 -5.94 -40.89 19.67
CA LEU A 543 -6.25 -39.60 20.31
C LEU A 543 -6.30 -39.61 21.86
N PHE A 544 -6.04 -40.73 22.53
CA PHE A 544 -6.11 -40.85 23.99
C PHE A 544 -4.75 -40.66 24.71
N ASN A 545 -3.89 -39.73 24.25
CA ASN A 545 -2.91 -39.03 25.12
C ASN A 545 -2.05 -38.01 24.36
N ARG A 546 -2.23 -36.70 24.61
CA ARG A 546 -1.09 -35.80 24.94
C ARG A 546 -1.48 -34.42 25.47
N LYS A 547 -0.55 -33.86 26.25
CA LYS A 547 -0.56 -32.51 26.86
C LYS A 547 -0.41 -31.41 25.79
N LYS A 548 -0.79 -30.18 26.15
CA LYS A 548 -0.59 -28.95 25.35
C LYS A 548 0.83 -28.91 24.74
N ARG A 549 0.90 -28.68 23.43
CA ARG A 549 2.08 -28.24 22.67
C ARG A 549 1.69 -27.03 21.81
N ASP A 550 2.68 -26.28 21.37
CA ASP A 550 2.46 -25.06 20.61
C ASP A 550 1.91 -25.30 19.20
N ALA A 551 1.20 -24.31 18.68
CA ALA A 551 0.14 -24.52 17.69
C ALA A 551 0.47 -24.02 16.27
N TRP A 552 1.75 -24.11 15.90
CA TRP A 552 2.27 -23.74 14.57
C TRP A 552 2.98 -24.89 13.83
N ASP A 553 3.28 -25.97 14.56
CA ASP A 553 3.95 -27.14 14.02
C ASP A 553 3.00 -27.99 13.18
N VAL A 554 3.49 -28.39 12.00
CA VAL A 554 2.90 -29.52 11.28
C VAL A 554 3.19 -30.76 12.11
N ASP A 555 2.24 -31.70 12.17
CA ASP A 555 2.46 -33.00 12.81
C ASP A 555 3.75 -33.65 12.26
N PRO A 556 4.79 -33.85 13.10
CA PRO A 556 6.06 -34.41 12.65
C PRO A 556 5.91 -35.77 11.95
N ALA A 557 4.92 -36.57 12.33
CA ALA A 557 4.65 -37.86 11.70
C ALA A 557 4.23 -37.73 10.22
N LEU A 558 3.61 -36.61 9.83
CA LEU A 558 3.27 -36.34 8.43
C LEU A 558 4.52 -35.95 7.61
N ILE A 559 5.47 -35.25 8.22
CA ILE A 559 6.74 -34.89 7.59
C ILE A 559 7.61 -36.15 7.44
N GLU A 560 7.79 -36.92 8.52
CA GLU A 560 8.56 -38.18 8.51
C GLU A 560 8.05 -39.15 7.44
N ALA A 561 6.73 -39.30 7.31
CA ALA A 561 6.13 -40.17 6.31
C ALA A 561 6.16 -39.61 4.87
N ALA A 562 6.63 -38.38 4.66
CA ALA A 562 6.85 -37.78 3.35
C ALA A 562 8.31 -37.89 2.88
N ILE A 563 9.28 -37.97 3.80
CA ILE A 563 10.72 -38.02 3.50
C ILE A 563 11.10 -39.12 2.49
N PRO A 564 10.60 -40.38 2.58
CA PRO A 564 10.92 -41.40 1.59
C PRO A 564 10.40 -41.06 0.19
N GLN A 565 9.21 -40.47 0.09
CA GLN A 565 8.61 -40.08 -1.19
C GLN A 565 9.37 -38.93 -1.85
N TYR A 566 9.80 -37.91 -1.08
CA TYR A 566 10.63 -36.84 -1.63
C TYR A 566 11.95 -37.38 -2.20
N ARG A 567 12.60 -38.35 -1.53
CA ARG A 567 13.83 -38.98 -2.03
C ARG A 567 13.57 -39.78 -3.30
N ALA A 568 12.59 -40.69 -3.28
CA ALA A 568 12.22 -41.50 -4.45
C ALA A 568 11.90 -40.62 -5.68
N TRP A 569 11.11 -39.57 -5.51
CA TRP A 569 10.82 -38.61 -6.58
C TRP A 569 12.06 -37.80 -6.99
N THR A 570 12.96 -37.42 -6.07
CA THR A 570 14.21 -36.73 -6.43
C THR A 570 15.10 -37.60 -7.31
N ASP A 571 15.35 -38.84 -6.88
CA ASP A 571 16.25 -39.77 -7.57
C ASP A 571 15.69 -40.13 -8.95
N TYR A 572 14.39 -40.44 -9.01
CA TYR A 572 13.69 -40.75 -10.25
C TYR A 572 13.67 -39.57 -11.23
N LEU A 573 13.22 -38.38 -10.80
CA LEU A 573 13.17 -37.20 -11.68
C LEU A 573 14.56 -36.78 -12.16
N THR A 574 15.57 -36.88 -11.29
CA THR A 574 16.97 -36.65 -11.69
C THR A 574 17.38 -37.64 -12.77
N SER A 575 17.10 -38.95 -12.61
CA SER A 575 17.41 -39.95 -13.64
C SER A 575 16.71 -39.68 -14.97
N VAL A 576 15.45 -39.22 -14.94
CA VAL A 576 14.69 -38.86 -16.15
C VAL A 576 15.33 -37.66 -16.84
N VAL A 577 15.60 -36.56 -16.11
CA VAL A 577 16.23 -35.36 -16.67
C VAL A 577 17.60 -35.69 -17.29
N GLN A 578 18.47 -36.44 -16.61
CA GLN A 578 19.76 -36.84 -17.19
C GLN A 578 19.62 -37.74 -18.43
N SER A 579 18.54 -38.53 -18.54
CA SER A 579 18.29 -39.40 -19.70
C SER A 579 17.65 -38.69 -20.89
N ASN A 580 16.86 -37.65 -20.64
CA ASN A 580 16.12 -36.91 -21.67
C ASN A 580 17.00 -35.93 -22.45
N PHE A 581 18.07 -35.41 -21.84
CA PHE A 581 18.88 -34.33 -22.42
C PHE A 581 20.34 -34.73 -22.64
N LYS A 582 20.94 -34.22 -23.71
CA LYS A 582 22.34 -34.50 -24.09
C LYS A 582 23.38 -33.84 -23.18
N MET A 583 23.02 -32.70 -22.61
CA MET A 583 23.87 -31.95 -21.67
C MET A 583 23.49 -32.32 -20.23
N PRO A 584 24.44 -32.42 -19.30
CA PRO A 584 24.12 -32.70 -17.90
C PRO A 584 23.34 -31.55 -17.26
N TYR A 585 22.49 -31.89 -16.28
CA TYR A 585 21.79 -30.93 -15.44
C TYR A 585 22.17 -31.11 -13.97
N THR A 586 22.22 -30.02 -13.22
CA THR A 586 22.46 -30.01 -11.78
C THR A 586 21.17 -29.63 -11.04
N LEU A 587 20.76 -30.43 -10.05
CA LEU A 587 19.68 -30.07 -9.13
C LEU A 587 20.17 -28.99 -8.16
N ILE A 588 19.87 -27.72 -8.44
CA ILE A 588 20.35 -26.58 -7.65
C ILE A 588 19.51 -26.28 -6.40
N LYS A 589 18.24 -26.70 -6.39
CA LYS A 589 17.35 -26.54 -5.24
C LYS A 589 16.21 -27.55 -5.30
N SER A 590 15.89 -28.12 -4.15
CA SER A 590 14.58 -28.70 -3.88
C SER A 590 14.00 -28.12 -2.59
N GLU A 591 12.67 -28.05 -2.49
CA GLU A 591 11.97 -27.53 -1.32
C GLU A 591 10.55 -28.12 -1.19
N HIS A 592 10.05 -28.27 0.03
CA HIS A 592 8.80 -29.01 0.30
C HIS A 592 7.90 -28.40 1.39
N LEU A 593 6.60 -28.70 1.30
CA LEU A 593 5.61 -28.43 2.35
C LEU A 593 4.54 -29.54 2.35
N VAL A 594 4.76 -30.58 3.16
CA VAL A 594 3.85 -31.71 3.46
C VAL A 594 3.40 -32.54 2.25
N GLY A 595 2.60 -31.95 1.36
CA GLY A 595 2.20 -32.54 0.08
C GLY A 595 2.76 -31.79 -1.13
N LEU A 596 3.34 -30.60 -0.95
CA LEU A 596 4.00 -29.82 -1.99
C LEU A 596 5.48 -30.20 -2.08
N PHE A 597 6.00 -30.34 -3.30
CA PHE A 597 7.42 -30.53 -3.55
C PHE A 597 7.85 -29.81 -4.82
N SER A 598 8.95 -29.08 -4.76
CA SER A 598 9.46 -28.30 -5.90
C SER A 598 10.92 -28.62 -6.12
N LEU A 599 11.32 -28.78 -7.39
CA LEU A 599 12.70 -29.04 -7.80
C LEU A 599 13.08 -28.08 -8.93
N ILE A 600 14.29 -27.54 -8.90
CA ILE A 600 14.86 -26.75 -9.98
C ILE A 600 16.18 -27.39 -10.43
N PHE A 601 16.21 -27.81 -11.69
CA PHE A 601 17.42 -28.26 -12.38
C PHE A 601 17.93 -27.12 -13.27
N VAL A 602 19.24 -26.93 -13.31
CA VAL A 602 19.93 -26.02 -14.24
C VAL A 602 20.81 -26.83 -15.18
N LYS A 603 20.89 -26.42 -16.44
CA LYS A 603 21.87 -26.96 -17.40
C LYS A 603 23.28 -26.63 -16.92
N GLN A 604 24.21 -27.58 -16.95
CA GLN A 604 25.51 -27.47 -16.27
C GLN A 604 26.35 -26.24 -16.69
N ASP A 605 26.24 -25.80 -17.94
CA ASP A 605 26.95 -24.62 -18.45
C ASP A 605 26.34 -23.27 -17.97
N GLN A 606 25.14 -23.28 -17.39
CA GLN A 606 24.50 -22.12 -16.77
C GLN A 606 24.66 -22.07 -15.24
N GLU A 607 25.13 -23.16 -14.61
CA GLU A 607 25.18 -23.30 -13.14
C GLU A 607 25.91 -22.14 -12.45
N LYS A 608 27.07 -21.72 -12.98
CA LYS A 608 27.88 -20.60 -12.43
C LYS A 608 27.22 -19.22 -12.54
N ARG A 609 26.13 -19.10 -13.32
CA ARG A 609 25.37 -17.87 -13.54
C ARG A 609 24.19 -17.78 -12.58
N VAL A 610 23.83 -18.89 -11.93
CA VAL A 610 22.79 -18.93 -10.91
C VAL A 610 23.40 -18.59 -9.56
N ASN A 611 22.84 -17.58 -8.90
CA ASN A 611 23.23 -17.11 -7.58
C ASN A 611 22.00 -16.97 -6.67
N HIS A 612 22.24 -16.78 -5.37
CA HIS A 612 21.21 -16.35 -4.41
C HIS A 612 19.98 -17.27 -4.28
N THR A 613 20.15 -18.56 -4.56
CA THR A 613 19.06 -19.54 -4.54
C THR A 613 18.54 -19.81 -3.13
N THR A 614 17.31 -19.39 -2.83
CA THR A 614 16.67 -19.59 -1.52
C THR A 614 15.17 -19.86 -1.67
N SER A 615 14.48 -20.15 -0.57
CA SER A 615 13.09 -20.60 -0.55
C SER A 615 12.28 -20.00 0.59
N ALA A 616 10.97 -19.85 0.34
CA ALA A 616 9.97 -19.42 1.30
C ALA A 616 8.78 -20.39 1.27
N VAL A 617 8.17 -20.65 2.42
CA VAL A 617 7.11 -21.64 2.58
C VAL A 617 5.92 -21.04 3.33
N VAL A 618 4.74 -21.04 2.71
CA VAL A 618 3.52 -20.43 3.26
C VAL A 618 2.43 -21.48 3.46
N LYS A 619 1.81 -21.51 4.64
CA LYS A 619 0.71 -22.43 5.00
C LYS A 619 -0.63 -21.67 4.98
N THR A 620 -1.62 -22.12 4.19
CA THR A 620 -2.92 -21.44 4.04
C THR A 620 -4.12 -22.21 4.59
N GLY A 621 -3.94 -23.47 5.02
CA GLY A 621 -5.06 -24.34 5.44
C GLY A 621 -5.92 -23.80 6.60
N LEU A 622 -7.09 -24.42 6.78
CA LEU A 622 -8.23 -23.92 7.59
C LEU A 622 -7.81 -23.22 8.91
N LYS A 623 -8.03 -21.90 8.97
CA LYS A 623 -7.72 -21.06 10.13
C LYS A 623 -8.86 -21.12 11.17
N VAL A 624 -8.58 -21.61 12.38
CA VAL A 624 -9.48 -21.52 13.54
C VAL A 624 -8.77 -20.74 14.64
N MET A 625 -9.45 -19.74 15.23
CA MET A 625 -8.87 -18.85 16.25
C MET A 625 -7.48 -18.32 15.86
N ARG A 626 -7.35 -17.79 14.63
CA ARG A 626 -6.12 -17.27 14.01
C ARG A 626 -4.98 -18.29 13.77
N LYS A 627 -5.23 -19.59 13.91
CA LYS A 627 -4.23 -20.66 13.71
C LYS A 627 -4.63 -21.59 12.56
N SER A 628 -3.74 -21.79 11.59
CA SER A 628 -3.93 -22.76 10.51
C SER A 628 -3.79 -24.18 11.07
N ILE A 629 -4.85 -24.99 11.02
CA ILE A 629 -4.83 -26.36 11.58
C ILE A 629 -4.13 -27.36 10.61
N HIS A 630 -3.96 -27.01 9.33
CA HIS A 630 -3.57 -27.98 8.30
C HIS A 630 -2.49 -27.42 7.36
N GLY A 631 -1.29 -28.00 7.41
CA GLY A 631 -0.16 -27.63 6.54
C GLY A 631 -0.20 -28.24 5.12
N ASN A 632 -1.35 -28.76 4.67
CA ASN A 632 -1.50 -29.46 3.38
C ASN A 632 -2.00 -28.60 2.22
N LYS A 633 -2.10 -27.30 2.45
CA LYS A 633 -2.50 -26.26 1.50
C LYS A 633 -1.66 -25.02 1.77
N GLY A 634 -1.26 -24.34 0.71
CA GLY A 634 -0.28 -23.25 0.76
C GLY A 634 0.62 -23.23 -0.47
N ALA A 635 1.86 -22.79 -0.30
CA ALA A 635 2.85 -22.76 -1.37
C ALA A 635 4.28 -22.98 -0.88
N VAL A 636 5.10 -23.48 -1.80
CA VAL A 636 6.56 -23.42 -1.79
C VAL A 636 6.96 -22.43 -2.88
N ALA A 637 7.71 -21.39 -2.52
CA ALA A 637 8.30 -20.45 -3.47
C ALA A 637 9.83 -20.59 -3.43
N ILE A 638 10.46 -20.82 -4.57
CA ILE A 638 11.92 -20.83 -4.72
C ILE A 638 12.30 -19.61 -5.55
N ARG A 639 13.28 -18.83 -5.09
CA ARG A 639 13.86 -17.74 -5.86
C ARG A 639 15.34 -17.92 -6.10
N LEU A 640 15.83 -17.35 -7.20
CA LEU A 640 17.23 -17.31 -7.59
C LEU A 640 17.52 -16.05 -8.41
N THR A 641 18.79 -15.68 -8.53
CA THR A 641 19.27 -14.73 -9.54
C THR A 641 19.89 -15.54 -10.68
N LEU A 642 19.56 -15.24 -11.93
CA LEU A 642 20.30 -15.70 -13.10
C LEU A 642 20.93 -14.47 -13.77
N ASP A 643 22.27 -14.46 -13.84
CA ASP A 643 23.06 -13.25 -14.08
C ASP A 643 22.69 -12.13 -13.07
N ASP A 644 21.99 -11.09 -13.53
CA ASP A 644 21.48 -9.98 -12.72
C ASP A 644 19.94 -9.92 -12.70
N ALA A 645 19.23 -10.87 -13.32
CA ALA A 645 17.76 -10.98 -13.25
C ALA A 645 17.31 -11.83 -12.05
N SER A 646 16.29 -11.39 -11.32
CA SER A 646 15.68 -12.17 -10.24
C SER A 646 14.47 -12.98 -10.73
N LEU A 647 14.45 -14.28 -10.44
CA LEU A 647 13.40 -15.22 -10.84
C LEU A 647 12.77 -15.83 -9.60
N CYS A 648 11.43 -15.90 -9.57
CA CYS A 648 10.68 -16.57 -8.50
C CYS A 648 9.70 -17.61 -9.07
N PHE A 649 9.80 -18.84 -8.56
CA PHE A 649 8.98 -19.99 -8.96
C PHE A 649 8.12 -20.44 -7.78
N VAL A 650 6.81 -20.28 -7.90
CA VAL A 650 5.83 -20.67 -6.90
C VAL A 650 5.11 -21.94 -7.35
N ASN A 651 5.15 -22.96 -6.49
CA ASN A 651 4.33 -24.15 -6.56
C ASN A 651 3.32 -24.10 -5.42
N CYS A 652 2.02 -24.09 -5.74
CA CYS A 652 0.95 -23.96 -4.75
C CYS A 652 -0.08 -25.10 -4.82
N HIS A 653 -0.80 -25.25 -3.71
CA HIS A 653 -2.00 -26.06 -3.63
C HIS A 653 -3.04 -25.29 -2.80
N LEU A 654 -4.03 -24.69 -3.48
CA LEU A 654 -5.02 -23.79 -2.87
C LEU A 654 -6.27 -24.53 -2.37
N ALA A 655 -7.11 -23.86 -1.59
CA ALA A 655 -8.34 -24.41 -1.03
C ALA A 655 -9.24 -25.15 -2.05
N ALA A 656 -9.39 -26.47 -1.86
CA ALA A 656 -10.24 -27.31 -2.70
C ALA A 656 -11.75 -27.15 -2.43
N GLY A 657 -12.57 -27.48 -3.44
CA GLY A 657 -14.04 -27.51 -3.37
C GLY A 657 -14.72 -26.50 -4.29
N GLN A 658 -15.91 -26.85 -4.79
CA GLN A 658 -16.62 -26.09 -5.84
C GLN A 658 -16.84 -24.61 -5.44
N SER A 659 -17.64 -24.38 -4.41
CA SER A 659 -18.07 -23.05 -3.94
C SER A 659 -17.05 -22.33 -3.03
N ARG A 660 -15.75 -22.47 -3.30
CA ARG A 660 -14.65 -21.91 -2.47
C ARG A 660 -13.70 -20.96 -3.21
N ALA A 661 -14.20 -20.27 -4.24
CA ALA A 661 -13.40 -19.29 -5.00
C ALA A 661 -12.81 -18.20 -4.09
N ASP A 662 -13.59 -17.65 -3.15
CA ASP A 662 -13.12 -16.58 -2.25
C ASP A 662 -12.03 -17.07 -1.28
N HIS A 663 -12.05 -18.34 -0.89
CA HIS A 663 -10.98 -18.92 -0.09
C HIS A 663 -9.70 -19.11 -0.93
N ARG A 664 -9.81 -19.47 -2.22
CA ARG A 664 -8.64 -19.54 -3.12
C ARG A 664 -8.05 -18.15 -3.40
N ASN A 665 -8.89 -17.13 -3.56
CA ASN A 665 -8.45 -15.73 -3.64
C ASN A 665 -7.64 -15.35 -2.40
N ALA A 666 -8.16 -15.65 -1.19
CA ALA A 666 -7.50 -15.35 0.07
C ALA A 666 -6.21 -16.16 0.29
N ASP A 667 -6.19 -17.44 -0.09
CA ASP A 667 -4.98 -18.28 -0.05
C ASP A 667 -3.89 -17.70 -0.95
N ALA A 668 -4.22 -17.33 -2.19
CA ALA A 668 -3.27 -16.73 -3.13
C ALA A 668 -2.77 -15.35 -2.66
N GLU A 669 -3.63 -14.51 -2.10
CA GLU A 669 -3.25 -13.22 -1.55
C GLU A 669 -2.33 -13.35 -0.33
N GLU A 670 -2.59 -14.32 0.55
CA GLU A 670 -1.71 -14.70 1.67
C GLU A 670 -0.35 -15.19 1.17
N ILE A 671 -0.30 -16.08 0.18
CA ILE A 671 0.95 -16.56 -0.42
C ILE A 671 1.77 -15.38 -0.98
N LEU A 672 1.15 -14.52 -1.79
CA LEU A 672 1.76 -13.33 -2.40
C LEU A 672 2.04 -12.18 -1.40
N LYS A 673 1.80 -12.37 -0.10
CA LYS A 673 2.08 -11.40 0.96
C LYS A 673 3.08 -11.93 1.98
N SER A 674 2.97 -13.21 2.33
CA SER A 674 3.63 -13.83 3.48
C SER A 674 4.81 -14.71 3.09
N ALA A 675 5.01 -15.00 1.79
CA ALA A 675 6.28 -15.52 1.29
C ALA A 675 7.33 -14.40 1.32
N GLN A 676 8.28 -14.51 2.26
CA GLN A 676 9.39 -13.57 2.41
C GLN A 676 10.73 -14.29 2.23
N PHE A 677 11.66 -13.60 1.57
CA PHE A 677 13.04 -14.01 1.37
C PHE A 677 13.96 -12.96 2.03
N ASP A 678 15.14 -13.39 2.50
CA ASP A 678 16.16 -12.46 2.96
C ASP A 678 16.58 -11.52 1.81
N PRO A 679 16.52 -10.19 1.97
CA PRO A 679 16.86 -9.25 0.90
C PRO A 679 18.34 -9.34 0.49
N LEU A 680 18.62 -9.36 -0.81
CA LEU A 680 20.01 -9.46 -1.29
C LEU A 680 20.78 -8.15 -1.15
N VAL A 681 20.07 -7.04 -1.24
CA VAL A 681 20.62 -5.70 -0.99
C VAL A 681 19.77 -5.05 0.09
N LYS A 682 20.41 -4.54 1.15
CA LYS A 682 19.78 -3.94 2.34
C LYS A 682 18.80 -2.79 2.07
N TYR A 683 18.76 -2.27 0.84
CA TYR A 683 17.95 -1.16 0.38
C TYR A 683 17.19 -1.43 -0.93
N MET A 684 17.22 -2.67 -1.44
CA MET A 684 16.31 -3.10 -2.51
C MET A 684 15.19 -3.95 -1.91
N ASP A 685 14.03 -3.87 -2.55
CA ASP A 685 12.89 -4.69 -2.22
C ASP A 685 12.85 -5.86 -3.21
N ASP A 686 13.54 -6.94 -2.86
CA ASP A 686 13.45 -8.25 -3.52
C ASP A 686 12.89 -9.31 -2.55
N SER A 687 12.18 -8.84 -1.53
CA SER A 687 11.81 -9.59 -0.34
C SER A 687 10.56 -10.45 -0.53
N THR A 688 9.62 -10.06 -1.39
CA THR A 688 8.40 -10.84 -1.68
C THR A 688 8.38 -11.36 -3.11
N ILE A 689 7.46 -12.31 -3.37
CA ILE A 689 7.29 -12.94 -4.69
C ILE A 689 7.17 -11.90 -5.82
N LEU A 690 6.40 -10.83 -5.61
CA LEU A 690 6.05 -9.87 -6.67
C LEU A 690 7.13 -8.84 -7.00
N ASP A 691 8.20 -8.79 -6.20
CA ASP A 691 9.27 -7.81 -6.36
C ASP A 691 10.45 -8.39 -7.19
N HIS A 692 10.28 -9.59 -7.75
CA HIS A 692 11.22 -10.24 -8.67
C HIS A 692 10.98 -9.82 -10.13
N ASP A 693 12.03 -9.80 -10.97
CA ASP A 693 11.94 -9.44 -12.39
C ASP A 693 10.99 -10.37 -13.16
N HIS A 694 11.01 -11.67 -12.85
CA HIS A 694 10.20 -12.69 -13.51
C HIS A 694 9.58 -13.63 -12.47
N VAL A 695 8.25 -13.80 -12.51
CA VAL A 695 7.54 -14.67 -11.56
C VAL A 695 6.69 -15.69 -12.30
N PHE A 696 6.80 -16.95 -11.87
CA PHE A 696 5.99 -18.07 -12.35
C PHE A 696 5.15 -18.60 -11.18
N PHE A 697 3.83 -18.54 -11.28
CA PHE A 697 2.90 -18.97 -10.23
C PHE A 697 2.09 -20.17 -10.75
N SER A 698 2.42 -21.36 -10.25
CA SER A 698 1.91 -22.63 -10.77
C SER A 698 1.44 -23.58 -9.66
N GLY A 699 0.76 -24.66 -10.06
CA GLY A 699 0.32 -25.72 -9.17
C GLY A 699 -1.16 -26.05 -9.31
N ASP A 700 -1.69 -26.74 -8.31
CA ASP A 700 -3.13 -27.01 -8.17
C ASP A 700 -3.80 -25.79 -7.52
N LEU A 701 -4.15 -24.82 -8.36
CA LEU A 701 -4.89 -23.62 -7.96
C LEU A 701 -6.36 -23.93 -7.62
N ASN A 702 -6.84 -25.14 -7.92
CA ASN A 702 -8.13 -25.69 -7.48
C ASN A 702 -9.40 -24.90 -7.91
N TYR A 703 -9.29 -23.90 -8.79
CA TYR A 703 -10.44 -23.21 -9.38
C TYR A 703 -11.24 -24.15 -10.29
N ARG A 704 -12.55 -23.92 -10.33
CA ARG A 704 -13.52 -24.82 -10.97
C ARG A 704 -14.31 -24.10 -12.06
N VAL A 705 -14.95 -24.88 -12.93
CA VAL A 705 -15.98 -24.38 -13.85
C VAL A 705 -17.30 -24.34 -13.09
N ASP A 706 -17.91 -23.15 -13.02
CA ASP A 706 -19.26 -22.95 -12.47
C ASP A 706 -20.31 -22.88 -13.62
N LYS A 707 -21.54 -22.40 -13.33
CA LYS A 707 -22.67 -22.18 -14.28
C LYS A 707 -23.26 -23.44 -14.92
N TRP A 708 -22.46 -24.44 -15.26
CA TRP A 708 -22.87 -25.62 -16.03
C TRP A 708 -22.97 -26.89 -15.16
N THR A 709 -23.87 -27.80 -15.53
CA THR A 709 -23.95 -29.11 -14.85
C THR A 709 -22.82 -30.03 -15.35
N ARG A 710 -22.44 -31.04 -14.55
CA ARG A 710 -21.43 -32.03 -14.96
C ARG A 710 -21.73 -32.62 -16.33
N ASP A 711 -22.98 -32.96 -16.59
CA ASP A 711 -23.34 -33.69 -17.80
C ASP A 711 -23.27 -32.78 -19.04
N ASN A 712 -23.58 -31.48 -18.92
CA ASN A 712 -23.31 -30.50 -19.99
C ASN A 712 -21.81 -30.33 -20.24
N VAL A 713 -20.99 -30.30 -19.18
CA VAL A 713 -19.52 -30.21 -19.33
C VAL A 713 -18.98 -31.44 -20.06
N ILE A 714 -19.42 -32.65 -19.70
CA ILE A 714 -19.01 -33.90 -20.36
C ILE A 714 -19.49 -33.97 -21.81
N GLU A 715 -20.73 -33.56 -22.08
CA GLU A 715 -21.29 -33.47 -23.44
C GLU A 715 -20.42 -32.58 -24.33
N TRP A 716 -20.07 -31.37 -23.88
CA TRP A 716 -19.22 -30.46 -24.64
C TRP A 716 -17.78 -30.95 -24.81
N LEU A 717 -17.20 -31.59 -23.79
CA LEU A 717 -15.87 -32.19 -23.90
C LEU A 717 -15.85 -33.46 -24.77
N SER A 718 -17.01 -34.00 -25.15
CA SER A 718 -17.14 -35.12 -26.10
C SER A 718 -17.27 -34.68 -27.56
N MET A 719 -17.39 -33.38 -27.84
CA MET A 719 -17.43 -32.84 -29.20
C MET A 719 -16.07 -32.93 -29.89
N GLU A 720 -16.07 -33.15 -31.22
CA GLU A 720 -14.85 -33.19 -32.03
C GLU A 720 -14.18 -31.81 -32.11
N ASP A 721 -14.95 -30.76 -32.45
CA ASP A 721 -14.50 -29.37 -32.34
C ASP A 721 -14.74 -28.84 -30.92
N LYS A 722 -13.64 -28.73 -30.16
CA LYS A 722 -13.65 -28.25 -28.78
C LYS A 722 -13.48 -26.74 -28.64
N SER A 723 -13.32 -25.98 -29.74
CA SER A 723 -13.06 -24.54 -29.69
C SER A 723 -14.18 -23.76 -28.97
N MET A 724 -15.43 -24.02 -29.33
CA MET A 724 -16.61 -23.45 -28.65
C MET A 724 -16.77 -23.99 -27.23
N ALA A 725 -16.53 -25.28 -27.01
CA ALA A 725 -16.62 -25.91 -25.69
C ALA A 725 -15.64 -25.27 -24.70
N TYR A 726 -14.37 -25.16 -25.05
CA TYR A 726 -13.36 -24.48 -24.24
C TYR A 726 -13.73 -23.03 -23.97
N LYS A 727 -14.23 -22.29 -24.96
CA LYS A 727 -14.66 -20.90 -24.77
C LYS A 727 -15.78 -20.76 -23.72
N GLU A 728 -16.88 -21.50 -23.86
CA GLU A 728 -18.03 -21.42 -22.93
C GLU A 728 -17.71 -21.95 -21.53
N LEU A 729 -16.78 -22.89 -21.42
CA LEU A 729 -16.30 -23.44 -20.14
C LEU A 729 -15.28 -22.50 -19.47
N LEU A 730 -14.40 -21.83 -20.22
CA LEU A 730 -13.43 -20.85 -19.69
C LEU A 730 -14.08 -19.51 -19.34
N ASP A 731 -15.13 -19.08 -20.05
CA ASP A 731 -15.96 -17.95 -19.59
C ASP A 731 -16.76 -18.31 -18.32
N ALA A 732 -16.89 -19.60 -18.00
CA ALA A 732 -17.44 -20.14 -16.76
C ALA A 732 -16.38 -20.55 -15.72
N ASP A 733 -15.07 -20.44 -16.02
CA ASP A 733 -13.97 -20.73 -15.11
C ASP A 733 -13.87 -19.67 -14.01
N GLN A 734 -13.77 -20.12 -12.77
CA GLN A 734 -13.73 -19.22 -11.62
C GLN A 734 -12.49 -18.32 -11.60
N LEU A 735 -11.30 -18.78 -12.00
CA LEU A 735 -10.11 -17.93 -11.99
C LEU A 735 -10.25 -16.81 -13.02
N VAL A 736 -10.71 -17.13 -14.23
CA VAL A 736 -11.05 -16.16 -15.28
C VAL A 736 -12.09 -15.15 -14.78
N GLN A 737 -13.17 -15.61 -14.15
CA GLN A 737 -14.20 -14.70 -13.62
C GLN A 737 -13.71 -13.81 -12.47
N GLN A 738 -12.89 -14.35 -11.56
CA GLN A 738 -12.35 -13.60 -10.43
C GLN A 738 -11.35 -12.53 -10.89
N ARG A 739 -10.41 -12.87 -11.80
CA ARG A 739 -9.49 -11.89 -12.43
C ARG A 739 -10.24 -10.79 -13.20
N ARG A 740 -11.34 -11.12 -13.89
CA ARG A 740 -12.18 -10.14 -14.62
C ARG A 740 -13.04 -9.24 -13.73
N ARG A 741 -13.53 -9.75 -12.59
CA ARG A 741 -14.50 -9.02 -11.73
C ARG A 741 -13.88 -8.31 -10.53
N ASN A 742 -12.67 -8.68 -10.13
CA ASN A 742 -11.98 -8.10 -8.97
C ASN A 742 -10.61 -7.54 -9.38
N PRO A 743 -10.53 -6.28 -9.84
CA PRO A 743 -9.26 -5.64 -10.23
C PRO A 743 -8.22 -5.55 -9.11
N LEU A 744 -8.63 -5.68 -7.84
CA LEU A 744 -7.73 -5.65 -6.67
C LEU A 744 -7.18 -7.04 -6.31
N LEU A 745 -7.67 -8.12 -6.93
CA LEU A 745 -7.11 -9.46 -6.75
C LEU A 745 -5.70 -9.49 -7.35
N LYS A 746 -4.67 -9.76 -6.54
CA LYS A 746 -3.27 -9.81 -7.03
C LYS A 746 -3.05 -10.76 -8.21
N LEU A 747 -3.80 -11.86 -8.31
CA LEU A 747 -3.75 -12.78 -9.47
C LEU A 747 -4.24 -12.15 -10.79
N ALA A 748 -4.93 -11.00 -10.77
CA ALA A 748 -5.29 -10.25 -11.97
C ALA A 748 -4.07 -9.58 -12.64
N MET A 749 -2.97 -9.39 -11.90
CA MET A 749 -1.71 -8.84 -12.44
C MET A 749 -0.87 -9.87 -13.21
N PHE A 750 -1.14 -11.17 -13.01
CA PHE A 750 -0.47 -12.23 -13.75
C PHE A 750 -1.18 -12.44 -15.09
N ASP A 751 -0.41 -12.81 -16.10
CA ASP A 751 -0.88 -13.34 -17.38
C ASP A 751 -1.04 -14.87 -17.33
N GLU A 752 -1.79 -15.39 -18.29
CA GLU A 752 -1.98 -16.83 -18.52
C GLU A 752 -2.11 -17.05 -20.02
N ALA A 753 -1.44 -18.07 -20.56
CA ALA A 753 -1.51 -18.40 -21.98
C ALA A 753 -2.86 -19.06 -22.33
N PRO A 754 -3.36 -18.93 -23.58
CA PRO A 754 -4.63 -19.54 -23.98
C PRO A 754 -4.68 -21.05 -23.72
N ILE A 755 -5.64 -21.48 -22.92
CA ILE A 755 -5.88 -22.90 -22.63
C ILE A 755 -6.57 -23.54 -23.83
N THR A 756 -5.89 -24.49 -24.48
CA THR A 756 -6.34 -25.21 -25.68
C THR A 756 -6.44 -26.72 -25.45
N PHE A 757 -6.48 -27.14 -24.18
CA PHE A 757 -6.51 -28.54 -23.75
C PHE A 757 -7.68 -28.81 -22.81
N ASP A 758 -8.17 -30.05 -22.82
CA ASP A 758 -9.25 -30.54 -21.95
C ASP A 758 -8.93 -30.36 -20.45
N PRO A 759 -9.94 -30.14 -19.58
CA PRO A 759 -9.79 -30.04 -18.13
C PRO A 759 -8.92 -31.15 -17.52
N THR A 760 -8.00 -30.77 -16.63
CA THR A 760 -6.98 -31.66 -16.05
C THR A 760 -7.48 -32.52 -14.90
N TYR A 761 -8.60 -32.12 -14.27
CA TYR A 761 -9.25 -32.78 -13.14
C TYR A 761 -10.73 -33.04 -13.44
N LYS A 762 -11.42 -34.05 -12.90
CA LYS A 762 -10.93 -35.22 -12.13
C LYS A 762 -11.10 -36.47 -12.98
N TYR A 763 -10.03 -37.22 -13.18
CA TYR A 763 -10.04 -38.49 -13.89
C TYR A 763 -10.26 -39.68 -12.96
N ASN A 764 -10.71 -40.80 -13.52
CA ASN A 764 -10.52 -42.10 -12.86
C ASN A 764 -9.07 -42.53 -13.09
N VAL A 765 -8.34 -42.87 -12.02
CA VAL A 765 -6.92 -43.30 -12.11
C VAL A 765 -6.76 -44.45 -13.11
N GLY A 766 -5.73 -44.36 -13.96
CA GLY A 766 -5.44 -45.30 -15.03
C GLY A 766 -6.36 -45.19 -16.26
N LYS A 767 -7.27 -44.21 -16.33
CA LYS A 767 -8.27 -44.08 -17.41
C LYS A 767 -8.37 -42.63 -17.92
N ASP A 768 -8.90 -42.49 -19.13
CA ASP A 768 -9.23 -41.19 -19.75
C ASP A 768 -10.69 -40.77 -19.50
N THR A 769 -11.44 -41.55 -18.74
CA THR A 769 -12.79 -41.19 -18.32
C THR A 769 -12.76 -40.32 -17.08
N TYR A 770 -13.50 -39.21 -17.11
CA TYR A 770 -13.73 -38.36 -15.95
C TYR A 770 -14.49 -39.09 -14.82
N ASP A 771 -14.33 -38.57 -13.60
CA ASP A 771 -14.81 -39.13 -12.32
C ASP A 771 -16.19 -39.79 -12.42
N SER A 772 -16.20 -41.10 -12.23
CA SER A 772 -17.41 -41.94 -12.15
C SER A 772 -17.72 -42.41 -10.73
N SER A 773 -17.05 -41.87 -9.71
CA SER A 773 -17.39 -42.12 -8.31
C SER A 773 -18.73 -41.46 -7.93
N GLU A 774 -19.28 -41.83 -6.78
CA GLU A 774 -20.50 -41.22 -6.23
C GLU A 774 -20.41 -39.69 -6.10
N LYS A 775 -19.20 -39.15 -5.92
CA LYS A 775 -18.96 -37.70 -5.79
C LYS A 775 -19.14 -36.94 -7.10
N LYS A 776 -19.15 -37.64 -8.25
CA LYS A 776 -19.36 -37.13 -9.62
C LYS A 776 -18.85 -35.69 -9.81
N ARG A 777 -17.55 -35.47 -9.63
CA ARG A 777 -16.95 -34.14 -9.77
C ARG A 777 -17.14 -33.61 -11.19
N VAL A 778 -17.42 -32.30 -11.29
CA VAL A 778 -17.41 -31.57 -12.55
C VAL A 778 -15.95 -31.43 -13.01
N PRO A 779 -15.64 -31.68 -14.30
CA PRO A 779 -14.31 -31.43 -14.84
C PRO A 779 -13.87 -29.96 -14.66
N ALA A 780 -12.59 -29.73 -14.36
CA ALA A 780 -12.03 -28.40 -14.13
C ALA A 780 -10.54 -28.30 -14.50
N TRP A 781 -10.11 -27.10 -14.90
CA TRP A 781 -8.70 -26.72 -14.99
C TRP A 781 -8.20 -26.28 -13.61
N CYS A 782 -7.97 -27.27 -12.75
CA CYS A 782 -7.41 -27.06 -11.41
C CYS A 782 -5.93 -26.67 -11.48
N ASP A 783 -5.18 -27.34 -12.37
CA ASP A 783 -3.74 -27.18 -12.54
C ASP A 783 -3.46 -26.03 -13.51
N ARG A 784 -2.68 -25.02 -13.09
CA ARG A 784 -2.45 -23.78 -13.87
C ARG A 784 -0.98 -23.36 -13.85
N ILE A 785 -0.57 -22.59 -14.86
CA ILE A 785 0.72 -21.88 -14.90
C ILE A 785 0.44 -20.42 -15.28
N LEU A 786 0.52 -19.54 -14.29
CA LEU A 786 0.43 -18.09 -14.44
C LEU A 786 1.83 -17.47 -14.44
N PHE A 787 2.01 -16.31 -15.04
CA PHE A 787 3.30 -15.63 -15.10
C PHE A 787 3.17 -14.10 -14.99
N TYR A 788 4.17 -13.43 -14.43
CA TYR A 788 4.21 -11.97 -14.26
C TYR A 788 5.56 -11.43 -14.69
N ASN A 789 5.55 -10.37 -15.52
CA ASN A 789 6.71 -9.83 -16.23
C ASN A 789 7.48 -10.86 -17.09
N VAL A 790 6.79 -11.87 -17.62
CA VAL A 790 7.35 -12.88 -18.55
C VAL A 790 6.62 -12.75 -19.90
N PRO A 791 7.31 -12.91 -21.05
CA PRO A 791 6.63 -13.03 -22.34
C PRO A 791 5.69 -14.24 -22.39
N GLN A 792 4.79 -14.26 -23.38
CA GLN A 792 3.93 -15.42 -23.64
C GLN A 792 4.81 -16.67 -23.89
N PRO A 793 4.45 -17.83 -23.32
CA PRO A 793 5.21 -19.06 -23.52
C PRO A 793 5.14 -19.54 -24.97
N MET A 794 6.20 -20.23 -25.40
CA MET A 794 6.30 -20.92 -26.69
C MET A 794 5.23 -22.00 -26.83
N PHE A 795 4.84 -22.63 -25.71
CA PHE A 795 3.73 -23.56 -25.61
C PHE A 795 3.15 -23.57 -24.20
N TYR A 796 1.88 -23.91 -24.07
CA TYR A 796 1.25 -24.29 -22.79
C TYR A 796 0.33 -25.48 -23.04
N ARG A 797 0.61 -26.63 -22.40
CA ARG A 797 -0.05 -27.90 -22.72
C ARG A 797 -0.20 -28.86 -21.54
N ARG A 798 -1.15 -29.77 -21.70
CA ARG A 798 -1.38 -30.96 -20.87
C ARG A 798 -0.65 -32.18 -21.44
N HIS A 799 -0.37 -33.14 -20.56
CA HIS A 799 0.25 -34.44 -20.86
C HIS A 799 -0.61 -35.58 -20.33
N GLU A 800 -0.48 -36.77 -20.90
CA GLU A 800 -1.45 -37.86 -20.75
C GLU A 800 -1.06 -38.96 -19.75
N VAL A 801 -0.20 -38.65 -18.76
CA VAL A 801 0.13 -39.56 -17.66
C VAL A 801 -1.13 -39.84 -16.82
N LYS A 802 -1.44 -41.12 -16.58
CA LYS A 802 -2.71 -41.61 -16.02
C LYS A 802 -2.59 -42.14 -14.59
N ALA A 803 -1.38 -42.16 -14.03
CA ALA A 803 -1.11 -42.59 -12.66
C ALA A 803 -1.79 -41.75 -11.55
N SER A 804 -2.31 -40.57 -11.90
CA SER A 804 -3.06 -39.68 -11.00
C SER A 804 -4.48 -39.41 -11.54
N ASP A 805 -5.37 -38.90 -10.69
CA ASP A 805 -6.66 -38.34 -11.10
C ASP A 805 -6.54 -36.91 -11.68
N HIS A 806 -5.34 -36.32 -11.64
CA HIS A 806 -4.94 -35.14 -12.40
C HIS A 806 -4.01 -35.50 -13.56
N ARG A 807 -4.06 -34.71 -14.63
CA ARG A 807 -3.12 -34.76 -15.77
C ARG A 807 -1.99 -33.72 -15.60
N PRO A 808 -0.71 -34.07 -15.83
CA PRO A 808 0.40 -33.11 -15.77
C PRO A 808 0.25 -31.99 -16.81
N ILE A 809 0.83 -30.83 -16.52
CA ILE A 809 0.94 -29.69 -17.44
C ILE A 809 2.40 -29.21 -17.56
N SER A 810 2.73 -28.58 -18.68
CA SER A 810 3.96 -27.79 -18.80
C SER A 810 3.80 -26.58 -19.71
N ALA A 811 4.63 -25.57 -19.47
CA ALA A 811 4.82 -24.41 -20.33
C ALA A 811 6.32 -24.16 -20.53
N GLY A 812 6.71 -23.83 -21.76
CA GLY A 812 8.08 -23.48 -22.13
C GLY A 812 8.18 -22.00 -22.47
N PHE A 813 9.15 -21.30 -21.88
CA PHE A 813 9.34 -19.86 -22.02
C PHE A 813 10.72 -19.56 -22.59
N GLU A 814 10.79 -18.56 -23.47
CA GLU A 814 12.05 -17.97 -23.90
C GLU A 814 12.02 -16.49 -23.49
N LEU A 815 12.94 -16.07 -22.62
CA LEU A 815 12.97 -14.72 -22.05
C LEU A 815 14.38 -14.12 -22.11
N LEU A 816 14.42 -12.79 -22.20
CA LEU A 816 15.66 -12.01 -22.18
C LEU A 816 16.06 -11.70 -20.73
N VAL A 817 17.04 -12.46 -20.24
CA VAL A 817 17.66 -12.25 -18.92
C VAL A 817 18.69 -11.13 -19.01
N LYS A 818 18.65 -10.21 -18.06
CA LYS A 818 19.54 -9.04 -17.99
C LYS A 818 20.87 -9.37 -17.31
N SER A 819 21.96 -8.80 -17.81
CA SER A 819 23.24 -8.72 -17.10
C SER A 819 23.76 -7.28 -17.09
N ILE A 820 24.38 -6.86 -15.99
CA ILE A 820 24.72 -5.46 -15.70
C ILE A 820 26.24 -5.26 -15.76
N ARG A 821 26.68 -4.42 -16.71
CA ARG A 821 28.05 -3.90 -16.77
C ARG A 821 28.24 -2.84 -15.67
N GLN A 822 28.76 -3.28 -14.53
CA GLN A 822 28.84 -2.47 -13.31
C GLN A 822 29.62 -1.15 -13.47
N GLN A 823 30.66 -1.11 -14.33
CA GLN A 823 31.43 0.10 -14.60
C GLN A 823 30.59 1.17 -15.32
N ASP A 824 29.89 0.78 -16.40
CA ASP A 824 28.99 1.67 -17.14
C ASP A 824 27.83 2.16 -16.26
N LYS A 825 27.30 1.29 -15.39
CA LYS A 825 26.26 1.65 -14.43
C LYS A 825 26.75 2.71 -13.45
N GLN A 826 27.95 2.55 -12.89
CA GLN A 826 28.57 3.54 -11.99
C GLN A 826 28.79 4.88 -12.68
N GLN A 827 29.17 4.88 -13.97
CA GLN A 827 29.28 6.12 -14.75
C GLN A 827 27.90 6.79 -14.90
N VAL A 828 26.85 6.05 -15.26
CA VAL A 828 25.48 6.58 -15.38
C VAL A 828 24.96 7.09 -14.03
N GLU A 829 25.22 6.38 -12.92
CA GLU A 829 24.90 6.83 -11.56
C GLU A 829 25.57 8.17 -11.23
N HIS A 830 26.85 8.35 -11.58
CA HIS A 830 27.58 9.61 -11.38
C HIS A 830 27.03 10.76 -12.24
N GLU A 831 26.70 10.50 -13.50
CA GLU A 831 26.07 11.48 -14.40
C GLU A 831 24.68 11.91 -13.89
N VAL A 832 23.88 10.95 -13.39
CA VAL A 832 22.57 11.22 -12.77
C VAL A 832 22.72 12.03 -11.48
N GLU A 833 23.67 11.71 -10.61
CA GLU A 833 23.95 12.47 -9.38
C GLU A 833 24.32 13.94 -9.71
N SER A 834 25.18 14.15 -10.72
CA SER A 834 25.57 15.50 -11.17
C SER A 834 24.38 16.30 -11.71
N LYS A 835 23.50 15.67 -12.48
CA LYS A 835 22.26 16.28 -12.98
C LYS A 835 21.26 16.56 -11.85
N TRP A 836 21.11 15.62 -10.92
CA TRP A 836 20.21 15.73 -9.78
C TRP A 836 20.53 16.94 -8.90
N ASN A 837 21.81 17.18 -8.61
CA ASN A 837 22.24 18.35 -7.83
C ASN A 837 21.81 19.69 -8.47
N LYS A 838 21.76 19.77 -9.80
CA LYS A 838 21.23 20.96 -10.52
C LYS A 838 19.70 21.06 -10.37
N THR A 839 18.99 19.94 -10.55
CA THR A 839 17.53 19.88 -10.35
C THR A 839 17.13 20.25 -8.92
N VAL A 840 17.87 19.83 -7.90
CA VAL A 840 17.65 20.23 -6.50
C VAL A 840 17.85 21.74 -6.31
N ALA A 841 18.85 22.34 -6.96
CA ALA A 841 19.05 23.79 -6.92
C ALA A 841 17.87 24.56 -7.57
N GLU A 842 17.36 24.09 -8.70
CA GLU A 842 16.17 24.66 -9.36
C GLU A 842 14.92 24.53 -8.48
N ILE A 843 14.72 23.38 -7.82
CA ILE A 843 13.62 23.15 -6.87
C ILE A 843 13.74 24.09 -5.65
N ILE A 844 14.94 24.33 -5.13
CA ILE A 844 15.17 25.30 -4.04
C ILE A 844 14.78 26.71 -4.50
N GLN A 845 15.24 27.12 -5.69
CA GLN A 845 14.92 28.42 -6.26
C GLN A 845 13.41 28.64 -6.40
N GLU A 846 12.67 27.62 -6.84
CA GLU A 846 11.21 27.73 -6.96
C GLU A 846 10.50 27.89 -5.60
N HIS A 847 10.91 27.11 -4.59
CA HIS A 847 10.32 27.24 -3.26
C HIS A 847 10.65 28.57 -2.60
N LYS A 848 11.86 29.12 -2.81
CA LYS A 848 12.20 30.49 -2.41
C LYS A 848 11.27 31.52 -3.05
N ALA A 849 10.98 31.37 -4.35
CA ALA A 849 10.08 32.27 -5.07
C ALA A 849 8.64 32.21 -4.56
N ARG A 850 8.11 31.00 -4.31
CA ARG A 850 6.79 30.80 -3.69
C ARG A 850 6.72 31.46 -2.31
N TYR A 851 7.67 31.16 -1.42
CA TYR A 851 7.72 31.73 -0.07
C TYR A 851 7.75 33.28 -0.05
N VAL A 852 8.43 33.91 -1.01
CA VAL A 852 8.43 35.39 -1.17
C VAL A 852 7.09 35.90 -1.74
N ALA A 853 6.45 35.17 -2.66
CA ALA A 853 5.14 35.51 -3.20
C ALA A 853 4.02 35.41 -2.14
N ASP A 854 4.10 34.43 -1.23
CA ASP A 854 3.18 34.20 -0.11
C ASP A 854 3.11 35.39 0.88
N PHE A 855 3.95 36.43 0.75
CA PHE A 855 3.74 37.70 1.46
C PHE A 855 2.64 38.58 0.84
N GLY A 856 2.00 38.14 -0.25
CA GLY A 856 0.82 38.77 -0.86
C GLY A 856 1.08 40.14 -1.52
N GLN A 857 2.35 40.50 -1.72
CA GLN A 857 2.77 41.82 -2.23
C GLN A 857 3.45 41.76 -3.60
N CYS A 858 3.66 40.56 -4.16
CA CYS A 858 4.18 40.38 -5.52
C CYS A 858 3.79 39.02 -6.08
N THR A 859 3.77 38.87 -7.40
CA THR A 859 3.54 37.58 -8.06
C THR A 859 4.79 36.69 -8.00
N ILE A 860 4.65 35.38 -8.22
CA ILE A 860 5.80 34.44 -8.22
C ILE A 860 6.93 34.85 -9.19
N ASN A 861 6.61 35.43 -10.34
CA ASN A 861 7.61 35.93 -11.28
C ASN A 861 8.34 37.17 -10.76
N GLN A 862 7.62 38.10 -10.12
CA GLN A 862 8.23 39.26 -9.46
C GLN A 862 9.08 38.85 -8.24
N ALA A 863 8.68 37.79 -7.53
CA ALA A 863 9.46 37.18 -6.46
C ALA A 863 10.78 36.59 -6.99
N ARG A 864 10.74 35.82 -8.10
CA ARG A 864 11.96 35.33 -8.79
C ARG A 864 12.88 36.49 -9.19
N GLU A 865 12.35 37.55 -9.82
CA GLU A 865 13.14 38.73 -10.21
C GLU A 865 13.79 39.45 -9.03
N ARG A 866 13.13 39.52 -7.88
CA ARG A 866 13.69 40.08 -6.64
C ARG A 866 14.81 39.19 -6.11
N LEU A 867 14.56 37.89 -5.99
CA LEU A 867 15.55 36.90 -5.52
C LEU A 867 16.82 36.92 -6.39
N ILE A 868 16.71 36.99 -7.71
CA ILE A 868 17.86 37.09 -8.62
C ILE A 868 18.73 38.34 -8.32
N LYS A 869 18.12 39.48 -7.96
CA LYS A 869 18.86 40.73 -7.62
C LYS A 869 19.59 40.66 -6.28
N VAL A 870 19.23 39.72 -5.40
CA VAL A 870 19.80 39.53 -4.06
C VAL A 870 20.49 38.17 -3.89
N ASP A 871 20.92 37.56 -4.99
CA ASP A 871 21.58 36.24 -5.02
C ASP A 871 20.83 35.13 -4.26
N TRP A 872 19.51 35.09 -4.46
CA TRP A 872 18.56 34.18 -3.83
C TRP A 872 18.52 34.25 -2.29
N ASP A 873 18.94 35.36 -1.70
CA ASP A 873 18.71 35.66 -0.27
C ASP A 873 17.22 35.97 -0.02
N VAL A 874 16.53 35.04 0.66
CA VAL A 874 15.11 35.16 1.01
C VAL A 874 14.88 36.24 2.07
N GLU A 875 15.77 36.34 3.06
CA GLU A 875 15.63 37.32 4.14
C GLU A 875 15.71 38.74 3.57
N ARG A 876 16.69 39.00 2.70
CA ARG A 876 16.82 40.27 2.01
C ARG A 876 15.65 40.55 1.06
N ALA A 877 15.24 39.57 0.24
CA ALA A 877 14.12 39.74 -0.69
C ALA A 877 12.80 40.08 0.03
N VAL A 878 12.52 39.43 1.17
CA VAL A 878 11.34 39.72 1.99
C VAL A 878 11.47 41.06 2.69
N CYS A 879 12.60 41.39 3.31
CA CYS A 879 12.82 42.68 3.97
C CYS A 879 12.63 43.87 3.00
N GLU A 880 13.17 43.77 1.77
CA GLU A 880 12.96 44.75 0.69
C GLU A 880 11.51 44.80 0.18
N LEU A 881 10.76 43.68 0.26
CA LEU A 881 9.35 43.61 -0.12
C LEU A 881 8.42 44.22 0.95
N VAL A 882 8.62 43.88 2.22
CA VAL A 882 7.72 44.26 3.33
C VAL A 882 8.11 45.56 4.04
N GLY A 883 9.23 46.18 3.67
CA GLY A 883 9.68 47.48 4.19
C GLY A 883 10.30 47.43 5.59
N VAL A 884 10.96 46.33 5.95
CA VAL A 884 11.62 46.13 7.25
C VAL A 884 13.15 46.21 7.07
N GLN A 885 13.85 46.84 8.01
CA GLN A 885 15.31 46.84 8.00
C GLN A 885 15.84 45.44 8.33
N ALA A 886 16.53 44.83 7.36
CA ALA A 886 17.30 43.62 7.62
C ALA A 886 18.35 43.90 8.71
N HIS A 887 18.42 43.05 9.73
CA HIS A 887 19.52 43.11 10.68
C HIS A 887 20.80 42.68 9.96
N GLN A 888 21.78 43.58 9.87
CA GLN A 888 23.14 43.20 9.49
C GLN A 888 23.67 42.24 10.57
N LYS A 889 24.06 41.03 10.13
CA LYS A 889 24.82 40.07 10.95
C LYS A 889 26.28 40.47 11.03
#